data_AF-A0A3G6M4Q4-F1
#
_entry.id   AF-A0A3G6M4Q4-F1
#
_cell.length_a   1.000
_cell.length_b   1.000
_cell.length_c   1.000
_cell.angle_alpha   90.00
_cell.angle_beta   90.00
_cell.angle_gamma   90.00
#
_symmetry.space_group_name_H-M   'P 1'
#
loop_
_entity.id
_entity.type
_entity.pdbx_description
1 polymer ?
#
loop_
_entity_poly.entity_id
_entity_poly.type
_entity_poly.pdbx_seq_one_letter_code
_entity_poly.pdbx_strand_id
1 'polypeptide(L)'
;MMKKKLLLTGFFITFSLVVKSQVGINTANPQGIFSVDGLKNNPSTGTPTITQAKDDLVMTSNGNLGLGLTAPGTTLDVNGAITNRETALIVAGNTVTIPSNVSLIRLTGAATAAVAITAPAAPNAGQRLIVYNNTTGGFGATLDGITVPNGKALEFVFSNSYWRSTDGGGASGASPINIYNADGTLTGNRAVTQGANNLAFTGTQTNAFSVDGNTFSVDAANDRVGIGTTTPSSKLHVEGSQLLNAAVTTAQTKNALDINIGEDGYSYGNRAENFGINMKSSSSSSTGPISRINFGDVSTSSTTGNRYLSFSVGRTSNELMYLTDANSGRVGIGTVSPTNKLVVKGANAQPSALGIEDTNATLRVDGSTSHALDFGTYTNAPFGSYISSQNKTSATGLPLVLNPVGGNVGIATASPGTTLDVNGAITNRETVLSVSGNAVAIPPNVSQVRITGAATANVSISAPVAPNAGQRLIVYNNTTGGFGTTLDGVTVPNGNVLEYVFSNSYWRSTDGGTAGAVPQNIGDVKPSFSNSDHNGWVKLDGRPLGNLTITQRGAANSIGFSSYLPNASNSYLVQNNTALGSISSNNNRTISRGQLPDFQLSGATSSVAPSIRYDIIYNNGKPSDNVQSRTFLAGKIGTGWREENNRNTNVLAQDQHNHTFTTNSVNGGVAQQSINIQPQSLSVNMFVYLGK
;
A
#
# COMPACT_ATOMS: atom_id res chain seq x y z
N MET A 1 15.90 -5.05 -170.31
CA MET A 1 15.38 -6.03 -169.32
C MET A 1 16.28 -5.94 -168.08
N MET A 2 15.99 -5.11 -167.09
CA MET A 2 15.08 -5.35 -165.96
C MET A 2 15.33 -6.67 -165.19
N LYS A 3 15.63 -6.48 -163.89
CA LYS A 3 15.24 -7.30 -162.74
C LYS A 3 15.99 -8.62 -162.54
N LYS A 4 16.90 -8.63 -161.55
CA LYS A 4 16.82 -9.55 -160.39
C LYS A 4 17.93 -9.27 -159.35
N LYS A 5 17.47 -8.91 -158.14
CA LYS A 5 18.10 -9.15 -156.81
C LYS A 5 19.30 -8.24 -156.47
N LEU A 6 19.20 -7.05 -155.90
CA LEU A 6 18.26 -6.47 -154.91
C LEU A 6 18.05 -7.28 -153.61
N LEU A 7 18.95 -8.23 -153.30
CA LEU A 7 18.91 -9.00 -152.04
C LEU A 7 20.20 -8.85 -151.21
N LEU A 8 21.22 -8.18 -151.71
CA LEU A 8 22.47 -7.94 -150.98
C LEU A 8 22.50 -6.59 -150.25
N THR A 9 21.63 -5.66 -150.64
CA THR A 9 21.50 -4.34 -150.00
C THR A 9 20.52 -4.32 -148.82
N GLY A 10 19.70 -5.37 -148.65
CA GLY A 10 18.73 -5.46 -147.54
C GLY A 10 19.27 -6.10 -146.26
N PHE A 11 20.36 -6.87 -146.33
CA PHE A 11 20.94 -7.56 -145.16
C PHE A 11 21.94 -6.70 -144.37
N PHE A 12 22.37 -5.56 -144.93
CA PHE A 12 23.24 -4.61 -144.23
C PHE A 12 22.49 -3.44 -143.57
N ILE A 13 21.15 -3.37 -143.67
CA ILE A 13 20.35 -2.26 -143.14
C ILE A 13 19.56 -2.67 -141.87
N THR A 14 19.73 -3.90 -141.37
CA THR A 14 19.11 -4.37 -140.12
C THR A 14 20.11 -4.71 -139.00
N PHE A 15 21.42 -4.52 -139.23
CA PHE A 15 22.39 -4.45 -138.14
C PHE A 15 22.52 -2.99 -137.72
N SER A 16 21.52 -2.50 -136.97
CA SER A 16 21.74 -1.38 -136.07
C SER A 16 22.77 -1.83 -135.02
N LEU A 17 24.05 -1.79 -135.39
CA LEU A 17 25.13 -1.65 -134.43
C LEU A 17 24.82 -0.35 -133.68
N VAL A 18 24.10 -0.48 -132.58
CA VAL A 18 24.20 0.48 -131.49
C VAL A 18 25.65 0.33 -131.00
N VAL A 19 26.60 0.90 -131.74
CA VAL A 19 27.96 1.09 -131.27
C VAL A 19 27.82 2.06 -130.11
N LYS A 20 27.61 1.51 -128.91
CA LYS A 20 27.77 2.31 -127.70
C LYS A 20 29.22 2.76 -127.72
N SER A 21 29.45 4.07 -127.83
CA SER A 21 30.79 4.66 -127.76
C SER A 21 31.31 4.55 -126.34
N GLN A 22 31.57 3.32 -125.90
CA GLN A 22 32.24 3.04 -124.63
C GLN A 22 33.73 3.00 -124.93
N VAL A 23 34.50 3.68 -124.10
CA VAL A 23 35.96 3.70 -124.21
C VAL A 23 36.52 2.78 -123.14
N GLY A 24 37.07 1.65 -123.56
CA GLY A 24 37.85 0.75 -122.70
C GLY A 24 39.33 1.02 -122.89
N ILE A 25 40.06 1.21 -121.79
CA ILE A 25 41.53 1.16 -121.76
C ILE A 25 41.90 -0.12 -121.02
N ASN A 26 42.71 -0.97 -121.67
CA ASN A 26 43.10 -2.29 -121.18
C ASN A 26 41.95 -3.27 -120.89
N THR A 27 40.70 -2.96 -121.25
CA THR A 27 39.57 -3.89 -121.21
C THR A 27 38.84 -3.89 -122.55
N ALA A 28 38.50 -5.09 -123.04
CA ALA A 28 37.62 -5.25 -124.20
C ALA A 28 36.12 -5.24 -123.80
N ASN A 29 35.84 -5.15 -122.50
CA ASN A 29 34.52 -5.26 -121.92
C ASN A 29 34.26 -4.08 -120.96
N PRO A 30 34.08 -2.84 -121.48
CA PRO A 30 33.84 -1.67 -120.65
C PRO A 30 32.55 -1.81 -119.86
N GLN A 31 32.61 -1.56 -118.54
CA GLN A 31 31.45 -1.65 -117.64
C GLN A 31 30.66 -0.33 -117.56
N GLY A 32 31.21 0.75 -118.13
CA GLY A 32 30.59 2.08 -118.20
C GLY A 32 30.81 2.76 -119.55
N ILE A 33 30.65 4.09 -119.60
CA ILE A 33 31.01 4.90 -120.78
C ILE A 33 32.53 5.04 -120.94
N PHE A 34 33.26 4.97 -119.83
CA PHE A 34 34.72 4.91 -119.78
C PHE A 34 35.13 3.88 -118.72
N SER A 35 36.01 2.96 -119.07
CA SER A 35 36.53 1.97 -118.13
C SER A 35 38.01 1.78 -118.36
N VAL A 36 38.79 1.82 -117.28
CA VAL A 36 40.22 1.51 -117.28
C VAL A 36 40.41 0.30 -116.40
N ASP A 37 41.00 -0.76 -116.95
CA ASP A 37 41.39 -1.96 -116.23
C ASP A 37 42.91 -1.94 -116.04
N GLY A 38 43.36 -1.62 -114.83
CA GLY A 38 44.77 -1.39 -114.55
C GLY A 38 45.65 -2.62 -114.83
N LEU A 39 45.18 -3.80 -114.42
CA LEU A 39 45.91 -5.07 -114.53
C LEU A 39 45.53 -5.89 -115.75
N LYS A 40 44.59 -5.41 -116.58
CA LYS A 40 44.07 -6.12 -117.75
C LYS A 40 43.51 -7.49 -117.37
N ASN A 41 42.85 -7.56 -116.21
CA ASN A 41 42.39 -8.82 -115.63
C ASN A 41 40.88 -9.05 -115.84
N ASN A 42 40.14 -8.11 -116.46
CA ASN A 42 38.71 -8.22 -116.70
C ASN A 42 38.37 -9.26 -117.79
N PRO A 43 37.26 -10.01 -117.62
CA PRO A 43 36.81 -10.97 -118.62
C PRO A 43 36.40 -10.27 -119.91
N SER A 44 36.58 -10.93 -121.06
CA SER A 44 36.24 -10.38 -122.38
C SER A 44 34.74 -10.10 -122.57
N THR A 45 33.87 -10.67 -121.73
CA THR A 45 32.41 -10.44 -121.69
C THR A 45 31.88 -10.68 -120.26
N GLY A 46 30.74 -10.09 -119.90
CA GLY A 46 30.11 -10.24 -118.58
C GLY A 46 30.55 -9.19 -117.56
N THR A 47 30.24 -9.36 -116.28
CA THR A 47 30.67 -8.42 -115.23
C THR A 47 31.97 -8.88 -114.58
N PRO A 48 33.00 -8.01 -114.43
CA PRO A 48 34.16 -8.28 -113.60
C PRO A 48 33.79 -8.74 -112.18
N THR A 49 34.59 -9.64 -111.62
CA THR A 49 34.47 -10.01 -110.20
C THR A 49 34.88 -8.85 -109.32
N ILE A 50 34.47 -8.86 -108.04
CA ILE A 50 34.82 -7.81 -107.06
C ILE A 50 36.34 -7.65 -106.93
N THR A 51 37.12 -8.73 -107.08
CA THR A 51 38.59 -8.67 -107.00
C THR A 51 39.21 -8.01 -108.23
N GLN A 52 38.70 -8.30 -109.42
CA GLN A 52 39.13 -7.67 -110.67
C GLN A 52 38.73 -6.19 -110.70
N ALA A 53 37.53 -5.87 -110.19
CA ALA A 53 37.06 -4.50 -110.12
C ALA A 53 37.95 -3.58 -109.25
N LYS A 54 38.79 -4.10 -108.34
CA LYS A 54 39.55 -3.28 -107.39
C LYS A 54 40.59 -2.37 -108.02
N ASP A 55 41.14 -2.76 -109.17
CA ASP A 55 42.09 -1.95 -109.94
C ASP A 55 41.42 -1.20 -111.10
N ASP A 56 40.09 -1.25 -111.18
CA ASP A 56 39.34 -0.57 -112.22
C ASP A 56 39.00 0.88 -111.85
N LEU A 57 39.01 1.73 -112.87
CA LEU A 57 38.31 3.02 -112.87
C LEU A 57 37.14 2.92 -113.85
N VAL A 58 35.93 3.25 -113.39
CA VAL A 58 34.73 3.18 -114.22
C VAL A 58 33.95 4.49 -114.12
N MET A 59 33.64 5.11 -115.26
CA MET A 59 32.65 6.18 -115.36
C MET A 59 31.37 5.66 -116.01
N THR A 60 30.24 5.87 -115.37
CA THR A 60 28.91 5.49 -115.90
C THR A 60 28.30 6.62 -116.73
N SER A 61 27.26 6.32 -117.52
CA SER A 61 26.54 7.33 -118.32
C SER A 61 25.85 8.41 -117.47
N ASN A 62 25.68 8.18 -116.17
CA ASN A 62 25.05 9.13 -115.25
C ASN A 62 26.07 10.07 -114.59
N GLY A 63 27.34 10.03 -115.00
CA GLY A 63 28.40 10.91 -114.49
C GLY A 63 29.07 10.42 -113.21
N ASN A 64 28.69 9.26 -112.67
CA ASN A 64 29.35 8.67 -111.51
C ASN A 64 30.70 8.06 -111.90
N LEU A 65 31.73 8.41 -111.15
CA LEU A 65 33.09 7.88 -111.24
C LEU A 65 33.34 6.90 -110.10
N GLY A 66 33.67 5.66 -110.43
CA GLY A 66 34.05 4.60 -109.52
C GLY A 66 35.55 4.32 -109.58
N LEU A 67 36.18 4.13 -108.42
CA LEU A 67 37.50 3.54 -108.28
C LEU A 67 37.36 2.24 -107.48
N GLY A 68 37.79 1.13 -108.03
CA GLY A 68 37.66 -0.18 -107.38
C GLY A 68 36.27 -0.82 -107.50
N LEU A 69 35.45 -0.33 -108.45
CA LEU A 69 34.02 -0.63 -108.60
C LEU A 69 33.60 -0.64 -110.07
N THR A 70 32.67 -1.52 -110.42
CA THR A 70 32.03 -1.56 -111.75
C THR A 70 30.70 -0.81 -111.82
N ALA A 71 30.08 -0.53 -110.67
CA ALA A 71 28.81 0.17 -110.56
C ALA A 71 28.84 1.19 -109.39
N PRO A 72 29.45 2.38 -109.57
CA PRO A 72 29.54 3.40 -108.52
C PRO A 72 28.14 3.92 -108.11
N GLY A 73 27.86 3.89 -106.81
CA GLY A 73 26.58 4.30 -106.24
C GLY A 73 26.42 5.82 -106.09
N THR A 74 27.53 6.55 -106.04
CA THR A 74 27.59 8.02 -105.91
C THR A 74 28.50 8.65 -106.96
N THR A 75 28.44 9.98 -107.09
CA THR A 75 29.21 10.74 -108.11
C THR A 75 30.71 10.45 -108.09
N LEU A 76 31.28 10.30 -106.90
CA LEU A 76 32.58 9.66 -106.70
C LEU A 76 32.37 8.54 -105.69
N ASP A 77 32.71 7.32 -106.06
CA ASP A 77 32.60 6.14 -105.20
C ASP A 77 33.93 5.40 -105.23
N VAL A 78 34.55 5.22 -104.06
CA VAL A 78 35.88 4.64 -103.92
C VAL A 78 35.78 3.43 -103.01
N ASN A 79 35.98 2.26 -103.58
CA ASN A 79 36.07 1.01 -102.83
C ASN A 79 37.52 0.75 -102.41
N GLY A 80 37.99 1.54 -101.47
CA GLY A 80 39.36 1.52 -100.97
C GLY A 80 39.64 2.65 -99.98
N ALA A 81 40.84 2.66 -99.41
CA ALA A 81 41.25 3.72 -98.51
C ALA A 81 41.54 5.02 -99.28
N ILE A 82 41.03 6.14 -98.78
CA ILE A 82 41.38 7.48 -99.28
C ILE A 82 42.44 8.08 -98.35
N THR A 83 43.59 8.43 -98.91
CA THR A 83 44.65 9.12 -98.15
C THR A 83 44.55 10.63 -98.37
N ASN A 84 44.21 11.36 -97.31
CA ASN A 84 44.29 12.82 -97.32
C ASN A 84 45.73 13.27 -97.03
N ARG A 85 46.25 14.23 -97.82
CA ARG A 85 47.55 14.82 -97.54
C ARG A 85 47.45 15.75 -96.31
N GLU A 86 48.19 15.43 -95.26
CA GLU A 86 48.29 16.27 -94.07
C GLU A 86 49.16 17.50 -94.35
N THR A 87 48.65 18.68 -94.04
CA THR A 87 49.41 19.94 -94.06
C THR A 87 49.66 20.42 -92.63
N ALA A 88 50.94 20.60 -92.26
CA ALA A 88 51.29 21.16 -90.96
C ALA A 88 51.17 22.70 -90.97
N LEU A 89 50.51 23.26 -89.95
CA LEU A 89 50.34 24.70 -89.76
C LEU A 89 50.85 25.10 -88.37
N ILE A 90 51.67 26.14 -88.29
CA ILE A 90 52.18 26.66 -87.02
C ILE A 90 51.19 27.69 -86.47
N VAL A 91 50.78 27.52 -85.22
CA VAL A 91 49.93 28.48 -84.50
C VAL A 91 50.79 29.62 -83.98
N ALA A 92 50.44 30.85 -84.36
CA ALA A 92 51.10 32.07 -83.90
C ALA A 92 50.09 32.99 -83.23
N GLY A 93 50.42 33.50 -82.03
CA GLY A 93 49.54 34.39 -81.28
C GLY A 93 48.17 33.79 -80.92
N ASN A 94 48.10 32.46 -80.70
CA ASN A 94 46.86 31.71 -80.47
C ASN A 94 45.84 31.82 -81.62
N THR A 95 46.30 32.01 -82.85
CA THR A 95 45.46 32.02 -84.05
C THR A 95 46.11 31.22 -85.19
N VAL A 96 45.28 30.70 -86.09
CA VAL A 96 45.75 30.00 -87.30
C VAL A 96 44.74 30.12 -88.43
N THR A 97 45.22 30.37 -89.65
CA THR A 97 44.39 30.41 -90.85
C THR A 97 44.66 29.17 -91.70
N ILE A 98 43.59 28.48 -92.10
CA ILE A 98 43.69 27.28 -92.92
C ILE A 98 43.80 27.70 -94.41
N PRO A 99 44.73 27.14 -95.20
CA PRO A 99 44.80 27.40 -96.64
C PRO A 99 43.57 26.88 -97.40
N SER A 100 43.29 27.41 -98.59
CA SER A 100 42.31 26.79 -99.48
C SER A 100 42.79 25.41 -99.97
N ASN A 101 41.84 24.53 -100.32
CA ASN A 101 42.10 23.19 -100.90
C ASN A 101 42.88 22.19 -100.02
N VAL A 102 42.79 22.32 -98.69
CA VAL A 102 43.27 21.29 -97.75
C VAL A 102 42.09 20.56 -97.11
N SER A 103 42.25 19.26 -96.87
CA SER A 103 41.23 18.41 -96.23
C SER A 103 41.70 17.79 -94.92
N LEU A 104 43.00 17.89 -94.62
CA LEU A 104 43.60 17.46 -93.37
C LEU A 104 44.71 18.44 -92.97
N ILE A 105 44.62 18.97 -91.75
CA ILE A 105 45.65 19.83 -91.18
C ILE A 105 46.11 19.32 -89.81
N ARG A 106 47.37 19.61 -89.49
CA ARG A 106 47.95 19.43 -88.17
C ARG A 106 48.45 20.77 -87.63
N LEU A 107 47.82 21.24 -86.56
CA LEU A 107 48.25 22.43 -85.84
C LEU A 107 49.48 22.11 -84.99
N THR A 108 50.47 22.98 -85.00
CA THR A 108 51.75 22.82 -84.29
C THR A 108 52.16 24.14 -83.64
N GLY A 109 53.24 24.13 -82.83
CA GLY A 109 53.71 25.32 -82.10
C GLY A 109 53.20 25.38 -80.67
N ALA A 110 53.50 26.46 -79.95
CA ALA A 110 53.12 26.65 -78.54
C ALA A 110 51.89 27.58 -78.42
N ALA A 111 50.76 27.01 -78.00
CA ALA A 111 49.58 27.76 -77.63
C ALA A 111 49.69 28.18 -76.17
N THR A 112 49.42 29.45 -75.88
CA THR A 112 49.39 30.01 -74.51
C THR A 112 47.96 30.31 -74.05
N ALA A 113 46.98 30.15 -74.94
CA ALA A 113 45.54 30.22 -74.69
C ALA A 113 44.77 29.41 -75.75
N ALA A 114 43.44 29.43 -75.68
CA ALA A 114 42.58 28.83 -76.71
C ALA A 114 42.92 29.36 -78.11
N VAL A 115 43.11 28.45 -79.07
CA VAL A 115 43.53 28.80 -80.43
C VAL A 115 42.30 29.09 -81.29
N ALA A 116 42.23 30.25 -81.93
CA ALA A 116 41.18 30.55 -82.90
C ALA A 116 41.59 30.06 -84.30
N ILE A 117 40.76 29.21 -84.91
CA ILE A 117 40.93 28.71 -86.27
C ILE A 117 40.04 29.53 -87.20
N THR A 118 40.67 30.17 -88.19
CA THR A 118 39.97 30.80 -89.32
C THR A 118 40.09 29.88 -90.53
N ALA A 119 39.01 29.19 -90.89
CA ALA A 119 38.93 28.45 -92.13
C ALA A 119 38.34 29.34 -93.25
N PRO A 120 38.79 29.20 -94.50
CA PRO A 120 38.14 29.88 -95.62
C PRO A 120 36.71 29.38 -95.74
N ALA A 121 35.79 30.26 -96.12
CA ALA A 121 34.44 29.86 -96.50
C ALA A 121 34.58 28.82 -97.63
N ALA A 122 34.08 27.60 -97.41
CA ALA A 122 34.24 26.55 -98.39
C ALA A 122 33.50 26.95 -99.68
N PRO A 123 34.07 26.73 -100.87
CA PRO A 123 33.39 27.05 -102.13
C PRO A 123 32.09 26.26 -102.33
N ASN A 124 31.93 25.10 -101.66
CA ASN A 124 30.76 24.24 -101.80
C ASN A 124 30.30 23.67 -100.44
N ALA A 125 28.98 23.52 -100.26
CA ALA A 125 28.41 22.75 -99.16
C ALA A 125 28.80 21.27 -99.26
N GLY A 126 29.06 20.62 -98.12
CA GLY A 126 29.48 19.23 -98.03
C GLY A 126 31.00 19.01 -98.04
N GLN A 127 31.82 20.06 -98.20
CA GLN A 127 33.27 19.94 -98.10
C GLN A 127 33.70 19.46 -96.70
N ARG A 128 34.67 18.54 -96.65
CA ARG A 128 35.22 17.96 -95.42
C ARG A 128 36.58 18.55 -95.07
N LEU A 129 36.83 18.74 -93.78
CA LEU A 129 38.09 19.21 -93.22
C LEU A 129 38.37 18.47 -91.91
N ILE A 130 39.54 17.88 -91.78
CA ILE A 130 40.01 17.25 -90.54
C ILE A 130 41.04 18.16 -89.89
N VAL A 131 40.82 18.50 -88.63
CA VAL A 131 41.73 19.32 -87.84
C VAL A 131 42.31 18.51 -86.69
N TYR A 132 43.62 18.28 -86.72
CA TYR A 132 44.36 17.71 -85.61
C TYR A 132 45.06 18.82 -84.81
N ASN A 133 44.69 18.98 -83.53
CA ASN A 133 45.32 19.94 -82.64
C ASN A 133 46.54 19.32 -81.93
N ASN A 134 47.74 19.52 -82.50
CA ASN A 134 49.01 19.07 -81.95
C ASN A 134 49.89 20.24 -81.45
N THR A 135 49.24 21.27 -80.92
CA THR A 135 49.94 22.38 -80.25
C THR A 135 50.50 21.92 -78.89
N THR A 136 51.54 22.60 -78.40
CA THR A 136 52.01 22.48 -77.01
C THR A 136 51.29 23.51 -76.15
N GLY A 137 51.10 23.24 -74.85
CA GLY A 137 50.39 24.15 -73.92
C GLY A 137 48.98 23.69 -73.48
N GLY A 138 48.44 22.63 -74.07
CA GLY A 138 47.23 21.95 -73.57
C GLY A 138 45.90 22.62 -73.93
N PHE A 139 45.91 23.74 -74.66
CA PHE A 139 44.70 24.47 -75.02
C PHE A 139 43.97 23.87 -76.22
N GLY A 140 42.64 24.00 -76.22
CA GLY A 140 41.79 23.64 -77.34
C GLY A 140 41.91 24.63 -78.51
N ALA A 141 41.60 24.17 -79.73
CA ALA A 141 41.56 25.00 -80.93
C ALA A 141 40.13 25.05 -81.48
N THR A 142 39.57 26.24 -81.64
CA THR A 142 38.15 26.44 -81.92
C THR A 142 37.93 26.87 -83.37
N LEU A 143 37.08 26.14 -84.09
CA LEU A 143 36.58 26.46 -85.43
C LEU A 143 35.06 26.63 -85.35
N ASP A 144 34.53 27.79 -85.76
CA ASP A 144 33.09 28.10 -85.74
C ASP A 144 32.38 27.73 -84.41
N GLY A 145 33.05 27.99 -83.28
CA GLY A 145 32.55 27.74 -81.93
C GLY A 145 32.74 26.31 -81.40
N ILE A 146 33.24 25.38 -82.22
CA ILE A 146 33.52 24.00 -81.81
C ILE A 146 35.00 23.83 -81.48
N THR A 147 35.29 23.36 -80.27
CA THR A 147 36.66 23.15 -79.79
C THR A 147 37.17 21.76 -80.14
N VAL A 148 38.32 21.72 -80.82
CA VAL A 148 39.20 20.55 -81.00
C VAL A 148 40.13 20.46 -79.79
N PRO A 149 39.96 19.49 -78.88
CA PRO A 149 40.83 19.34 -77.72
C PRO A 149 42.30 19.09 -78.13
N ASN A 150 43.24 19.52 -77.28
CA ASN A 150 44.66 19.26 -77.49
C ASN A 150 44.93 17.74 -77.58
N GLY A 151 45.75 17.32 -78.54
CA GLY A 151 46.06 15.92 -78.80
C GLY A 151 44.94 15.13 -79.48
N LYS A 152 43.86 15.78 -79.93
CA LYS A 152 42.73 15.14 -80.63
C LYS A 152 42.56 15.71 -82.03
N ALA A 153 41.97 14.90 -82.91
CA ALA A 153 41.55 15.31 -84.24
C ALA A 153 40.03 15.25 -84.33
N LEU A 154 39.42 16.30 -84.90
CA LEU A 154 38.00 16.35 -85.22
C LEU A 154 37.81 16.56 -86.71
N GLU A 155 36.79 15.93 -87.25
CA GLU A 155 36.36 16.11 -88.63
C GLU A 155 35.17 17.07 -88.70
N PHE A 156 35.20 17.95 -89.69
CA PHE A 156 34.20 18.96 -89.95
C PHE A 156 33.63 18.81 -91.35
N VAL A 157 32.34 19.10 -91.50
CA VAL A 157 31.63 19.24 -92.76
C VAL A 157 31.11 20.68 -92.87
N PHE A 158 31.35 21.34 -93.99
CA PHE A 158 30.81 22.67 -94.25
C PHE A 158 29.35 22.59 -94.67
N SER A 159 28.45 23.22 -93.92
CA SER A 159 27.01 23.24 -94.21
C SER A 159 26.35 24.48 -93.62
N ASN A 160 25.42 25.09 -94.38
CA ASN A 160 24.71 26.32 -94.00
C ASN A 160 25.63 27.46 -93.58
N SER A 161 26.71 27.70 -94.34
CA SER A 161 27.72 28.76 -94.12
C SER A 161 28.66 28.57 -92.92
N TYR A 162 28.66 27.40 -92.26
CA TYR A 162 29.53 27.10 -91.12
C TYR A 162 30.18 25.72 -91.22
N TRP A 163 31.34 25.56 -90.60
CA TRP A 163 31.97 24.27 -90.34
C TRP A 163 31.32 23.61 -89.13
N ARG A 164 30.82 22.38 -89.30
CA ARG A 164 30.16 21.59 -88.24
C ARG A 164 30.93 20.31 -87.99
N SER A 165 31.20 19.99 -86.74
CA SER A 165 31.90 18.75 -86.41
C SER A 165 31.02 17.51 -86.63
N THR A 166 31.61 16.41 -87.09
CA THR A 166 30.94 15.12 -87.34
C THR A 166 30.91 14.21 -86.12
N ASP A 167 31.61 14.58 -85.04
CA ASP A 167 31.53 13.92 -83.73
C ASP A 167 30.24 14.24 -82.94
N GLY A 168 29.31 15.00 -83.55
CA GLY A 168 28.10 15.49 -82.90
C GLY A 168 28.26 16.84 -82.21
N GLY A 169 29.31 17.60 -82.55
CA GLY A 169 29.67 18.92 -82.04
C GLY A 169 28.56 19.69 -81.30
N GLY A 170 28.75 19.88 -80.00
CA GLY A 170 28.26 21.07 -79.29
C GLY A 170 26.74 21.32 -79.25
N ALA A 171 25.91 20.28 -79.24
CA ALA A 171 24.52 20.38 -78.78
C ALA A 171 24.22 19.25 -77.77
N SER A 172 24.05 19.62 -76.49
CA SER A 172 23.38 18.84 -75.41
C SER A 172 23.37 17.30 -75.58
N GLY A 173 24.36 16.58 -75.03
CA GLY A 173 24.43 15.12 -75.22
C GLY A 173 25.27 14.30 -74.23
N ALA A 174 26.13 14.92 -73.44
CA ALA A 174 26.58 14.33 -72.18
C ALA A 174 26.03 15.22 -71.06
N SER A 175 24.82 14.89 -70.57
CA SER A 175 24.43 15.41 -69.27
C SER A 175 25.54 15.05 -68.29
N PRO A 176 26.05 16.01 -67.49
CA PRO A 176 26.87 15.68 -66.35
C PRO A 176 26.17 14.55 -65.59
N ILE A 177 26.86 13.44 -65.28
CA ILE A 177 26.31 12.42 -64.40
C ILE A 177 26.25 13.08 -63.02
N ASN A 178 25.07 13.59 -62.72
CA ASN A 178 24.71 14.41 -61.58
C ASN A 178 23.54 13.64 -60.95
N ILE A 179 23.33 13.73 -59.63
CA ILE A 179 22.20 13.04 -58.96
C ILE A 179 20.82 13.48 -59.51
N TYR A 180 20.81 14.56 -60.29
CA TYR A 180 19.73 15.10 -61.10
C TYR A 180 20.09 15.10 -62.60
N ASN A 181 19.10 14.97 -63.46
CA ASN A 181 19.24 15.35 -64.87
C ASN A 181 18.89 16.85 -64.96
N ALA A 182 19.88 17.75 -64.86
CA ALA A 182 19.71 19.21 -64.99
C ALA A 182 18.48 19.79 -64.24
N ASP A 183 18.58 20.00 -62.93
CA ASP A 183 17.57 20.65 -62.06
C ASP A 183 16.11 20.15 -62.20
N GLY A 184 15.91 18.94 -62.74
CA GLY A 184 14.58 18.40 -63.07
C GLY A 184 14.07 17.29 -62.14
N THR A 185 12.83 16.85 -62.40
CA THR A 185 12.15 15.75 -61.69
C THR A 185 12.83 14.40 -61.96
N LEU A 186 13.02 13.59 -60.91
CA LEU A 186 13.45 12.20 -61.07
C LEU A 186 12.35 11.38 -61.78
N THR A 187 12.63 10.85 -62.98
CA THR A 187 11.71 9.97 -63.72
C THR A 187 11.75 8.50 -63.28
N GLY A 188 12.57 8.19 -62.27
CA GLY A 188 12.69 6.88 -61.65
C GLY A 188 13.73 6.88 -60.52
N ASN A 189 13.77 5.80 -59.74
CA ASN A 189 14.71 5.65 -58.63
C ASN A 189 16.16 5.79 -59.10
N ARG A 190 17.01 6.41 -58.27
CA ARG A 190 18.44 6.58 -58.51
C ARG A 190 19.23 5.89 -57.39
N ALA A 191 20.24 5.14 -57.78
CA ALA A 191 21.17 4.49 -56.86
C ALA A 191 22.54 5.17 -56.98
N VAL A 192 23.06 5.70 -55.86
CA VAL A 192 24.41 6.27 -55.80
C VAL A 192 25.37 5.22 -55.23
N THR A 193 26.26 4.68 -56.06
CA THR A 193 27.26 3.70 -55.63
C THR A 193 28.53 4.44 -55.18
N GLN A 194 28.78 4.50 -53.87
CA GLN A 194 29.86 5.32 -53.28
C GLN A 194 31.25 4.64 -53.26
N GLY A 195 31.32 3.31 -53.28
CA GLY A 195 32.59 2.59 -53.11
C GLY A 195 33.23 2.89 -51.75
N ALA A 196 34.52 3.22 -51.73
CA ALA A 196 35.24 3.68 -50.53
C ALA A 196 35.13 5.20 -50.28
N ASN A 197 34.36 5.92 -51.08
CA ASN A 197 34.22 7.37 -51.00
C ASN A 197 32.98 7.78 -50.18
N ASN A 198 32.92 9.04 -49.75
CA ASN A 198 31.76 9.62 -49.05
C ASN A 198 31.00 10.56 -49.98
N LEU A 199 29.67 10.54 -49.93
CA LEU A 199 28.80 11.60 -50.45
C LEU A 199 28.55 12.63 -49.33
N ALA A 200 29.15 13.81 -49.45
CA ALA A 200 29.04 14.87 -48.47
C ALA A 200 28.16 16.02 -48.98
N PHE A 201 27.30 16.55 -48.10
CA PHE A 201 26.55 17.80 -48.32
C PHE A 201 27.18 18.91 -47.45
N THR A 202 27.97 19.80 -48.05
CA THR A 202 28.74 20.84 -47.33
C THR A 202 28.08 22.22 -47.44
N GLY A 203 26.87 22.35 -46.89
CA GLY A 203 26.16 23.62 -46.83
C GLY A 203 26.68 24.54 -45.72
N THR A 204 26.43 25.85 -45.84
CA THR A 204 26.77 26.86 -44.81
C THR A 204 25.55 27.71 -44.39
N GLN A 205 24.35 27.32 -44.79
CA GLN A 205 23.10 28.04 -44.55
C GLN A 205 22.14 27.21 -43.69
N THR A 206 21.10 27.85 -43.16
CA THR A 206 19.96 27.15 -42.55
C THR A 206 19.23 26.32 -43.61
N ASN A 207 18.69 25.16 -43.22
CA ASN A 207 18.00 24.24 -44.13
C ASN A 207 18.80 23.87 -45.40
N ALA A 208 20.14 23.83 -45.32
CA ALA A 208 21.00 23.60 -46.48
C ALA A 208 20.89 22.16 -47.04
N PHE A 209 20.42 21.21 -46.23
CA PHE A 209 19.94 19.92 -46.68
C PHE A 209 18.54 19.71 -46.13
N SER A 210 17.57 19.44 -47.01
CA SER A 210 16.15 19.41 -46.67
C SER A 210 15.46 18.26 -47.40
N VAL A 211 14.58 17.56 -46.69
CA VAL A 211 13.59 16.65 -47.26
C VAL A 211 12.22 17.22 -46.97
N ASP A 212 11.48 17.56 -48.03
CA ASP A 212 10.13 18.15 -47.95
C ASP A 212 10.04 19.32 -46.96
N GLY A 213 10.98 20.27 -47.09
CA GLY A 213 11.01 21.48 -46.26
C GLY A 213 11.34 21.17 -44.79
N ASN A 214 10.33 21.25 -43.93
CA ASN A 214 10.50 21.12 -42.48
C ASN A 214 10.45 19.66 -41.99
N THR A 215 10.08 18.68 -42.83
CA THR A 215 10.02 17.27 -42.43
C THR A 215 11.38 16.77 -41.92
N PHE A 216 12.46 17.02 -42.66
CA PHE A 216 13.83 16.86 -42.20
C PHE A 216 14.66 18.03 -42.70
N SER A 217 15.22 18.82 -41.79
CA SER A 217 15.99 20.02 -42.09
C SER A 217 17.34 19.95 -41.40
N VAL A 218 18.42 20.18 -42.14
CA VAL A 218 19.76 20.38 -41.57
C VAL A 218 20.11 21.84 -41.68
N ASP A 219 20.21 22.49 -40.53
CA ASP A 219 20.76 23.82 -40.38
C ASP A 219 22.29 23.72 -40.27
N ALA A 220 22.93 23.76 -41.44
CA ALA A 220 24.38 23.64 -41.56
C ALA A 220 25.11 24.92 -41.13
N ALA A 221 24.42 26.05 -40.98
CA ALA A 221 25.02 27.28 -40.45
C ALA A 221 25.30 27.19 -38.95
N ASN A 222 24.55 26.35 -38.21
CA ASN A 222 24.60 26.28 -36.75
C ASN A 222 24.79 24.85 -36.20
N ASP A 223 25.07 23.87 -37.06
CA ASP A 223 25.23 22.45 -36.72
C ASP A 223 24.00 21.84 -36.00
N ARG A 224 22.80 22.04 -36.57
CA ARG A 224 21.53 21.56 -35.99
C ARG A 224 20.67 20.77 -36.97
N VAL A 225 19.83 19.90 -36.43
CA VAL A 225 18.81 19.14 -37.17
C VAL A 225 17.43 19.50 -36.66
N GLY A 226 16.52 19.81 -37.59
CA GLY A 226 15.11 20.06 -37.36
C GLY A 226 14.24 18.93 -37.94
N ILE A 227 13.22 18.51 -37.21
CA ILE A 227 12.14 17.63 -37.68
C ILE A 227 10.82 18.34 -37.38
N GLY A 228 9.99 18.57 -38.39
CA GLY A 228 8.82 19.45 -38.30
C GLY A 228 9.14 20.95 -38.26
N THR A 229 10.43 21.34 -38.31
CA THR A 229 10.88 22.75 -38.19
C THR A 229 12.14 23.00 -39.04
N THR A 230 12.23 24.16 -39.71
CA THR A 230 13.43 24.58 -40.47
C THR A 230 14.33 25.53 -39.69
N THR A 231 13.88 25.95 -38.51
CA THR A 231 14.61 26.86 -37.60
C THR A 231 14.86 26.15 -36.27
N PRO A 232 15.60 25.01 -36.27
CA PRO A 232 15.88 24.29 -35.04
C PRO A 232 16.55 25.21 -34.02
N SER A 233 16.10 25.22 -32.77
CA SER A 233 16.70 26.07 -31.72
C SER A 233 17.75 25.33 -30.89
N SER A 234 17.87 24.02 -31.06
CA SER A 234 18.77 23.10 -30.36
C SER A 234 19.41 22.13 -31.36
N LYS A 235 20.45 21.39 -30.98
CA LYS A 235 21.13 20.42 -31.87
C LYS A 235 20.18 19.46 -32.58
N LEU A 236 19.17 18.97 -31.85
CA LEU A 236 18.02 18.28 -32.41
C LEU A 236 16.76 19.02 -31.92
N HIS A 237 15.96 19.56 -32.83
CA HIS A 237 14.67 20.18 -32.53
C HIS A 237 13.58 19.43 -33.29
N VAL A 238 12.64 18.82 -32.57
CA VAL A 238 11.52 18.11 -33.16
C VAL A 238 10.22 18.79 -32.72
N GLU A 239 9.50 19.36 -33.68
CA GLU A 239 8.15 19.90 -33.48
C GLU A 239 7.13 18.81 -33.86
N GLY A 240 6.47 18.24 -32.86
CA GLY A 240 5.50 17.15 -33.05
C GLY A 240 5.62 16.05 -32.01
N SER A 241 4.87 14.96 -32.22
CA SER A 241 4.88 13.79 -31.33
C SER A 241 6.11 12.92 -31.60
N GLN A 242 6.76 12.46 -30.54
CA GLN A 242 7.90 11.55 -30.61
C GLN A 242 7.53 10.21 -29.97
N LEU A 243 7.83 9.11 -30.65
CA LEU A 243 7.82 7.77 -30.07
C LEU A 243 9.27 7.31 -29.93
N LEU A 244 9.75 7.22 -28.69
CA LEU A 244 11.08 6.71 -28.36
C LEU A 244 10.92 5.28 -27.82
N ASN A 245 11.46 4.27 -28.52
CA ASN A 245 11.27 2.85 -28.17
C ASN A 245 12.62 2.11 -28.07
N ALA A 246 12.75 1.25 -27.06
CA ALA A 246 14.01 0.58 -26.71
C ALA A 246 14.23 -0.81 -27.35
N ALA A 247 13.23 -1.40 -28.01
CA ALA A 247 13.29 -2.83 -28.34
C ALA A 247 13.90 -3.13 -29.72
N VAL A 248 15.01 -3.90 -29.76
CA VAL A 248 15.08 -5.27 -30.32
C VAL A 248 16.17 -6.11 -29.62
N THR A 249 15.82 -7.36 -29.35
CA THR A 249 16.50 -8.43 -28.62
C THR A 249 17.87 -8.83 -29.17
N THR A 250 18.95 -8.58 -28.41
CA THR A 250 20.12 -9.48 -28.09
C THR A 250 21.41 -8.75 -27.65
N ALA A 251 21.50 -7.41 -27.65
CA ALA A 251 22.71 -6.68 -27.24
C ALA A 251 22.49 -5.73 -26.04
N GLN A 252 23.58 -5.46 -25.30
CA GLN A 252 23.63 -4.66 -24.07
C GLN A 252 23.36 -3.16 -24.34
N THR A 253 22.10 -2.75 -24.16
CA THR A 253 21.55 -1.64 -23.33
C THR A 253 20.14 -1.33 -23.86
N LYS A 254 19.13 -1.30 -22.99
CA LYS A 254 17.69 -1.29 -23.34
C LYS A 254 17.03 0.06 -23.06
N ASN A 255 17.70 1.16 -23.40
CA ASN A 255 17.21 2.51 -23.06
C ASN A 255 16.48 3.12 -24.27
N ALA A 256 15.19 3.44 -24.12
CA ALA A 256 14.44 4.18 -25.14
C ALA A 256 14.88 5.66 -25.21
N LEU A 257 15.30 6.18 -24.06
CA LEU A 257 15.89 7.50 -23.89
C LEU A 257 17.02 7.33 -22.86
N ASP A 258 18.25 7.56 -23.30
CA ASP A 258 19.42 7.60 -22.43
C ASP A 258 19.83 9.05 -22.22
N ILE A 259 19.95 9.47 -20.96
CA ILE A 259 20.30 10.84 -20.57
C ILE A 259 21.63 10.74 -19.83
N ASN A 260 22.71 10.90 -20.58
CA ASN A 260 24.05 10.90 -20.02
C ASN A 260 24.42 12.30 -19.49
N ILE A 261 24.79 12.38 -18.22
CA ILE A 261 25.15 13.63 -17.53
C ILE A 261 26.62 13.51 -17.08
N GLY A 262 27.54 13.83 -18.01
CA GLY A 262 28.98 13.87 -17.79
C GLY A 262 29.78 12.78 -18.53
N GLU A 263 30.60 13.17 -19.51
CA GLU A 263 31.56 12.30 -20.20
C GLU A 263 32.94 12.98 -20.32
N ASP A 264 33.63 13.21 -19.20
CA ASP A 264 35.04 13.64 -19.23
C ASP A 264 35.97 12.78 -18.35
N GLY A 265 35.53 11.58 -17.97
CA GLY A 265 36.38 10.62 -17.25
C GLY A 265 36.78 11.02 -15.82
N TYR A 266 36.28 12.15 -15.31
CA TYR A 266 36.46 12.60 -13.93
C TYR A 266 35.12 13.01 -13.30
N SER A 267 34.52 12.08 -12.55
CA SER A 267 33.27 12.26 -11.77
C SER A 267 32.01 12.56 -12.59
N TYR A 268 30.92 11.88 -12.22
CA TYR A 268 29.56 12.26 -12.61
C TYR A 268 29.38 13.77 -12.36
N GLY A 269 28.91 14.49 -13.38
CA GLY A 269 29.17 15.92 -13.56
C GLY A 269 29.11 16.77 -12.30
N ASN A 270 30.27 17.31 -11.90
CA ASN A 270 30.35 18.49 -11.05
C ASN A 270 29.54 19.60 -11.72
N ARG A 271 28.46 20.07 -11.11
CA ARG A 271 27.82 21.34 -11.46
C ARG A 271 26.73 21.67 -10.44
N ALA A 272 26.79 22.89 -9.91
CA ALA A 272 25.75 23.53 -9.13
C ALA A 272 24.42 23.77 -9.89
N GLU A 273 24.17 23.01 -10.97
CA GLU A 273 23.04 23.15 -11.88
C GLU A 273 22.22 21.86 -11.92
N ASN A 274 20.90 21.98 -11.79
CA ASN A 274 19.99 20.85 -11.85
C ASN A 274 19.94 20.28 -13.27
N PHE A 275 20.52 19.11 -13.54
CA PHE A 275 20.32 18.36 -14.79
C PHE A 275 19.07 17.49 -14.71
N GLY A 276 18.43 17.21 -15.85
CA GLY A 276 17.25 16.35 -15.88
C GLY A 276 16.26 16.63 -17.00
N ILE A 277 15.10 15.98 -16.90
CA ILE A 277 14.00 16.12 -17.87
C ILE A 277 13.19 17.34 -17.49
N ASN A 278 13.18 18.33 -18.38
CA ASN A 278 12.50 19.59 -18.17
C ASN A 278 11.22 19.64 -18.98
N MET A 279 10.09 19.78 -18.31
CA MET A 279 8.82 20.07 -18.95
C MET A 279 8.60 21.58 -18.86
N LYS A 280 8.43 22.23 -20.01
CA LYS A 280 8.31 23.68 -20.12
C LYS A 280 7.06 24.06 -20.89
N SER A 281 6.47 25.18 -20.48
CA SER A 281 5.49 25.91 -21.27
C SER A 281 6.23 26.93 -22.14
N SER A 282 5.88 26.98 -23.42
CA SER A 282 6.24 28.06 -24.35
C SER A 282 5.06 29.03 -24.56
N SER A 283 4.08 29.04 -23.66
CA SER A 283 2.91 29.92 -23.73
C SER A 283 3.32 31.40 -23.63
N SER A 284 2.69 32.25 -24.44
CA SER A 284 2.89 33.71 -24.40
C SER A 284 2.57 34.36 -23.05
N SER A 285 1.72 33.74 -22.23
CA SER A 285 1.31 34.27 -20.93
C SER A 285 2.11 33.70 -19.74
N SER A 286 2.80 32.58 -19.92
CA SER A 286 3.53 31.89 -18.86
C SER A 286 4.58 30.94 -19.44
N THR A 287 5.64 31.52 -19.99
CA THR A 287 6.84 30.79 -20.44
C THR A 287 7.66 30.33 -19.24
N GLY A 288 8.17 29.10 -19.27
CA GLY A 288 9.09 28.60 -18.25
C GLY A 288 8.85 27.15 -17.87
N PRO A 289 9.61 26.63 -16.88
CA PRO A 289 9.41 25.28 -16.37
C PRO A 289 8.03 25.13 -15.71
N ILE A 290 7.36 24.01 -15.98
CA ILE A 290 6.11 23.61 -15.32
C ILE A 290 6.37 22.47 -14.32
N SER A 291 7.27 21.56 -14.69
CA SER A 291 7.75 20.47 -13.85
C SER A 291 9.11 20.01 -14.33
N ARG A 292 9.84 19.34 -13.43
CA ARG A 292 11.16 18.81 -13.72
C ARG A 292 11.42 17.56 -12.91
N ILE A 293 12.07 16.60 -13.55
CA ILE A 293 12.69 15.45 -12.90
C ILE A 293 14.19 15.72 -12.92
N ASN A 294 14.78 15.95 -11.75
CA ASN A 294 16.21 16.25 -11.61
C ASN A 294 16.98 14.99 -11.23
N PHE A 295 18.17 14.85 -11.78
CA PHE A 295 19.12 13.81 -11.42
C PHE A 295 20.51 14.44 -11.32
N GLY A 296 21.28 14.10 -10.28
CA GLY A 296 22.61 14.67 -10.09
C GLY A 296 23.33 14.13 -8.87
N ASP A 297 24.45 14.76 -8.53
CA ASP A 297 25.28 14.53 -7.34
C ASP A 297 25.42 15.86 -6.58
N VAL A 298 25.36 15.83 -5.24
CA VAL A 298 25.55 16.98 -4.34
C VAL A 298 27.03 17.39 -4.18
N SER A 299 28.00 16.54 -4.56
CA SER A 299 29.43 16.87 -4.49
C SER A 299 29.90 17.73 -5.66
N THR A 300 30.46 18.89 -5.32
CA THR A 300 31.02 19.86 -6.28
C THR A 300 32.52 19.65 -6.55
N SER A 301 33.15 18.60 -6.02
CA SER A 301 34.61 18.43 -6.13
C SER A 301 35.17 17.01 -6.02
N SER A 302 34.36 15.97 -5.79
CA SER A 302 34.82 14.58 -5.68
C SER A 302 33.77 13.55 -6.14
N THR A 303 34.20 12.35 -6.54
CA THR A 303 33.36 11.18 -6.90
C THR A 303 32.54 10.61 -5.73
N THR A 304 32.55 11.25 -4.57
CA THR A 304 32.06 10.72 -3.30
C THR A 304 30.77 11.37 -2.84
N GLY A 305 30.19 12.26 -3.64
CA GLY A 305 28.96 12.91 -3.25
C GLY A 305 27.75 12.01 -3.40
N ASN A 306 26.68 12.49 -2.77
CA ASN A 306 25.43 11.78 -2.75
C ASN A 306 24.65 12.08 -4.02
N ARG A 307 24.22 11.03 -4.70
CA ARG A 307 23.30 11.10 -5.81
C ARG A 307 21.91 11.44 -5.33
N TYR A 308 21.17 12.13 -6.18
CA TYR A 308 19.78 12.44 -5.92
C TYR A 308 18.90 12.30 -7.16
N LEU A 309 17.63 12.02 -6.89
CA LEU A 309 16.52 12.15 -7.81
C LEU A 309 15.49 13.05 -7.14
N SER A 310 15.17 14.20 -7.73
CA SER A 310 14.16 15.11 -7.19
C SER A 310 13.06 15.41 -8.20
N PHE A 311 11.87 15.63 -7.67
CA PHE A 311 10.69 16.03 -8.43
C PHE A 311 10.29 17.42 -7.97
N SER A 312 10.23 18.33 -8.94
CA SER A 312 9.86 19.72 -8.70
C SER A 312 8.79 20.18 -9.66
N VAL A 313 7.88 21.00 -9.17
CA VAL A 313 6.78 21.60 -9.95
C VAL A 313 6.66 23.08 -9.61
N GLY A 314 5.98 23.83 -10.49
CA GLY A 314 5.62 25.23 -10.26
C GLY A 314 6.47 26.24 -11.03
N ARG A 315 5.98 27.49 -11.06
CA ARG A 315 6.57 28.62 -11.83
C ARG A 315 8.01 28.92 -11.41
N THR A 316 8.25 28.86 -10.10
CA THR A 316 9.58 28.76 -9.50
C THR A 316 9.72 27.33 -9.04
N SER A 317 10.66 26.59 -9.63
CA SER A 317 10.87 25.17 -9.35
C SER A 317 11.08 24.94 -7.85
N ASN A 318 10.13 24.28 -7.19
CA ASN A 318 10.23 23.90 -5.79
C ASN A 318 10.36 22.36 -5.69
N GLU A 319 11.40 21.87 -5.03
CA GLU A 319 11.62 20.43 -4.84
C GLU A 319 10.63 19.89 -3.80
N LEU A 320 9.61 19.18 -4.28
CA LEU A 320 8.56 18.63 -3.42
C LEU A 320 8.92 17.25 -2.90
N MET A 321 9.59 16.43 -3.73
CA MET A 321 10.05 15.10 -3.37
C MET A 321 11.53 14.96 -3.70
N TYR A 322 12.30 14.40 -2.77
CA TYR A 322 13.74 14.24 -2.88
C TYR A 322 14.15 12.83 -2.44
N LEU A 323 14.83 12.11 -3.33
CA LEU A 323 15.42 10.80 -3.08
C LEU A 323 16.92 10.96 -3.12
N THR A 324 17.63 10.36 -2.17
CA THR A 324 19.10 10.40 -2.18
C THR A 324 19.73 9.09 -1.71
N ASP A 325 20.87 8.75 -2.30
CA ASP A 325 21.68 7.60 -1.91
C ASP A 325 22.53 7.86 -0.65
N ALA A 326 22.67 9.13 -0.23
CA ALA A 326 23.35 9.60 0.99
C ALA A 326 23.08 8.79 2.25
N ASN A 327 21.92 8.14 2.26
CA ASN A 327 21.23 7.70 3.43
C ASN A 327 20.54 6.33 3.24
N SER A 328 20.98 5.54 2.26
CA SER A 328 20.42 4.22 1.92
C SER A 328 18.99 4.27 1.35
N GLY A 329 18.70 5.25 0.47
CA GLY A 329 17.43 5.34 -0.26
C GLY A 329 16.27 5.93 0.55
N ARG A 330 16.50 7.04 1.26
CA ARG A 330 15.45 7.77 1.99
C ARG A 330 14.65 8.68 1.06
N VAL A 331 13.38 8.93 1.42
CA VAL A 331 12.47 9.85 0.74
C VAL A 331 12.16 11.04 1.64
N GLY A 332 12.45 12.24 1.16
CA GLY A 332 12.00 13.50 1.77
C GLY A 332 10.86 14.10 0.97
N ILE A 333 9.77 14.48 1.64
CA ILE A 333 8.68 15.30 1.09
C ILE A 333 8.72 16.66 1.78
N GLY A 334 8.94 17.74 1.02
CA GLY A 334 9.17 19.09 1.56
C GLY A 334 10.53 19.26 2.27
N THR A 335 11.46 18.31 2.11
CA THR A 335 12.83 18.39 2.65
C THR A 335 13.82 17.60 1.82
N VAL A 336 15.03 18.12 1.66
CA VAL A 336 16.15 17.45 0.98
C VAL A 336 17.08 16.69 1.95
N SER A 337 16.84 16.77 3.25
CA SER A 337 17.69 16.17 4.29
C SER A 337 16.89 15.25 5.24
N PRO A 338 16.28 14.15 4.75
CA PRO A 338 15.49 13.26 5.58
C PRO A 338 16.34 12.49 6.61
N THR A 339 16.02 12.66 7.90
CA THR A 339 16.67 11.95 9.02
C THR A 339 16.21 10.49 9.19
N ASN A 340 15.08 10.12 8.58
CA ASN A 340 14.47 8.78 8.64
C ASN A 340 14.06 8.32 7.23
N LYS A 341 13.68 7.04 7.06
CA LYS A 341 13.36 6.46 5.73
C LYS A 341 12.36 7.28 4.92
N LEU A 342 11.33 7.81 5.59
CA LEU A 342 10.40 8.79 5.07
C LEU A 342 10.37 9.96 6.04
N VAL A 343 10.61 11.17 5.55
CA VAL A 343 10.37 12.40 6.30
C VAL A 343 9.45 13.28 5.49
N VAL A 344 8.28 13.58 6.05
CA VAL A 344 7.36 14.59 5.53
C VAL A 344 7.51 15.82 6.39
N LYS A 345 7.98 16.92 5.80
CA LYS A 345 8.22 18.18 6.51
C LYS A 345 7.14 19.18 6.13
N GLY A 346 6.25 19.48 7.08
CA GLY A 346 5.25 20.53 6.98
C GLY A 346 5.64 21.78 7.77
N ALA A 347 4.76 22.78 7.77
CA ALA A 347 4.86 23.95 8.64
C ALA A 347 4.27 23.64 10.02
N ASN A 348 4.82 24.25 11.08
CA ASN A 348 4.22 24.21 12.40
C ASN A 348 2.93 25.05 12.40
N ALA A 349 1.79 24.41 12.60
CA ALA A 349 0.48 25.02 12.49
C ALA A 349 -0.52 24.37 13.46
N GLN A 350 -1.34 25.19 14.11
CA GLN A 350 -2.50 24.69 14.85
C GLN A 350 -3.36 23.79 13.94
N PRO A 351 -3.98 22.71 14.47
CA PRO A 351 -4.98 21.95 13.73
C PRO A 351 -5.99 22.92 13.12
N SER A 352 -6.25 22.79 11.83
CA SER A 352 -7.21 23.63 11.12
C SER A 352 -8.58 23.60 11.79
N ALA A 353 -9.34 24.68 11.62
CA ALA A 353 -10.75 24.69 11.97
C ALA A 353 -11.49 23.52 11.28
N LEU A 354 -12.43 22.90 11.98
CA LEU A 354 -13.22 21.79 11.46
C LEU A 354 -14.07 22.25 10.25
N GLY A 355 -14.28 21.37 9.26
CA GLY A 355 -15.15 21.66 8.10
C GLY A 355 -14.49 22.33 6.89
N ILE A 356 -13.16 22.22 6.73
CA ILE A 356 -12.45 22.66 5.52
C ILE A 356 -11.63 21.52 4.89
N GLU A 357 -11.60 21.46 3.55
CA GLU A 357 -10.82 20.44 2.81
C GLU A 357 -9.30 20.71 2.87
N ASP A 358 -8.89 21.97 2.96
CA ASP A 358 -7.48 22.35 3.07
C ASP A 358 -7.10 22.61 4.53
N THR A 359 -6.13 21.87 5.04
CA THR A 359 -5.69 22.00 6.44
C THR A 359 -4.20 22.17 6.54
N ASN A 360 -3.75 22.68 7.67
CA ASN A 360 -2.32 22.87 7.92
C ASN A 360 -1.63 21.61 8.46
N ALA A 361 -2.24 20.43 8.27
CA ALA A 361 -1.63 19.17 8.65
C ALA A 361 -0.36 18.93 7.82
N THR A 362 0.65 18.31 8.44
CA THR A 362 1.85 17.88 7.71
C THR A 362 1.56 16.65 6.84
N LEU A 363 0.71 15.76 7.34
CA LEU A 363 0.22 14.59 6.62
C LEU A 363 -1.26 14.40 6.93
N ARG A 364 -2.04 14.13 5.89
CA ARG A 364 -3.46 13.79 5.98
C ARG A 364 -3.71 12.43 5.34
N VAL A 365 -4.59 11.66 5.97
CA VAL A 365 -5.21 10.46 5.40
C VAL A 365 -6.68 10.75 5.16
N ASP A 366 -7.09 10.76 3.89
CA ASP A 366 -8.47 11.05 3.48
C ASP A 366 -9.32 9.79 3.32
N GLY A 367 -10.53 9.84 3.88
CA GLY A 367 -11.62 8.94 3.51
C GLY A 367 -12.39 9.48 2.30
N SER A 368 -13.15 8.59 1.64
CA SER A 368 -13.99 8.92 0.48
C SER A 368 -15.21 9.80 0.80
N THR A 369 -15.51 10.02 2.08
CA THR A 369 -16.63 10.84 2.56
C THR A 369 -16.11 12.00 3.42
N SER A 370 -16.80 12.37 4.49
CA SER A 370 -16.44 13.48 5.36
C SER A 370 -15.31 13.19 6.35
N HIS A 371 -14.59 12.07 6.24
CA HIS A 371 -13.58 11.63 7.21
C HIS A 371 -12.17 12.00 6.76
N ALA A 372 -11.37 12.57 7.66
CA ALA A 372 -9.92 12.68 7.48
C ALA A 372 -9.18 12.50 8.82
N LEU A 373 -7.94 12.03 8.76
CA LEU A 373 -7.03 11.95 9.90
C LEU A 373 -5.79 12.81 9.65
N ASP A 374 -5.59 13.80 10.51
CA ASP A 374 -4.49 14.75 10.41
C ASP A 374 -3.38 14.43 11.40
N PHE A 375 -2.14 14.52 10.90
CA PHE A 375 -0.92 14.52 11.69
C PHE A 375 -0.20 15.85 11.48
N GLY A 376 0.20 16.50 12.56
CA GLY A 376 0.90 17.78 12.47
C GLY A 376 1.61 18.19 13.75
N THR A 377 2.13 19.42 13.73
CA THR A 377 2.87 20.05 14.84
C THR A 377 2.30 21.41 15.16
N TYR A 378 2.20 21.75 16.44
CA TYR A 378 1.70 23.03 16.89
C TYR A 378 2.71 24.18 16.64
N THR A 379 2.20 25.38 16.36
CA THR A 379 3.05 26.59 16.25
C THR A 379 3.51 27.13 17.60
N ASN A 380 2.68 27.01 18.63
CA ASN A 380 2.91 27.63 19.93
C ASN A 380 3.59 26.65 20.89
N ALA A 381 4.69 27.08 21.51
CA ALA A 381 5.23 26.38 22.68
C ALA A 381 4.22 26.43 23.86
N PRO A 382 4.19 25.42 24.74
CA PRO A 382 5.05 24.24 24.81
C PRO A 382 4.51 23.01 24.03
N PHE A 383 3.54 23.20 23.13
CA PHE A 383 2.87 22.08 22.47
C PHE A 383 3.76 21.42 21.41
N GLY A 384 3.69 20.09 21.31
CA GLY A 384 4.47 19.29 20.36
C GLY A 384 3.67 18.95 19.08
N SER A 385 3.38 17.66 18.89
CA SER A 385 2.61 17.14 17.75
C SER A 385 1.16 16.82 18.13
N TYR A 386 0.30 16.69 17.11
CA TYR A 386 -1.09 16.25 17.27
C TYR A 386 -1.45 15.15 16.27
N ILE A 387 -2.47 14.37 16.67
CA ILE A 387 -3.24 13.46 15.82
C ILE A 387 -4.70 13.90 15.97
N SER A 388 -5.36 14.29 14.88
CA SER A 388 -6.74 14.82 14.93
C SER A 388 -7.65 14.12 13.94
N SER A 389 -8.78 13.61 14.43
CA SER A 389 -9.87 13.09 13.60
C SER A 389 -10.75 14.25 13.15
N GLN A 390 -10.87 14.45 11.84
CA GLN A 390 -11.50 15.62 11.23
C GLN A 390 -12.78 15.24 10.49
N ASN A 391 -13.76 16.15 10.57
CA ASN A 391 -14.90 16.16 9.68
C ASN A 391 -14.66 17.20 8.57
N LYS A 392 -14.59 16.76 7.32
CA LYS A 392 -14.35 17.63 6.15
C LYS A 392 -15.55 18.51 5.81
N THR A 393 -16.76 18.14 6.24
CA THR A 393 -18.01 18.79 5.83
C THR A 393 -18.78 19.41 6.99
N SER A 394 -18.28 19.33 8.22
CA SER A 394 -18.94 19.85 9.42
C SER A 394 -17.93 20.39 10.41
N ALA A 395 -18.34 21.42 11.16
CA ALA A 395 -17.59 21.94 12.30
C ALA A 395 -17.64 21.02 13.54
N THR A 396 -18.36 19.89 13.47
CA THR A 396 -18.40 18.89 14.55
C THR A 396 -17.27 17.87 14.36
N GLY A 397 -16.40 17.76 15.37
CA GLY A 397 -15.28 16.82 15.35
C GLY A 397 -15.75 15.36 15.30
N LEU A 398 -14.97 14.51 14.66
CA LEU A 398 -15.21 13.06 14.67
C LEU A 398 -14.43 12.42 15.83
N PRO A 399 -14.91 11.29 16.38
CA PRO A 399 -14.13 10.54 17.35
C PRO A 399 -12.79 10.07 16.76
N LEU A 400 -11.73 10.12 17.56
CA LEU A 400 -10.50 9.38 17.28
C LEU A 400 -10.64 7.98 17.86
N VAL A 401 -10.61 6.97 16.99
CA VAL A 401 -10.73 5.57 17.41
C VAL A 401 -9.37 4.91 17.32
N LEU A 402 -8.85 4.44 18.45
CA LEU A 402 -7.56 3.75 18.54
C LEU A 402 -7.79 2.27 18.76
N ASN A 403 -7.24 1.46 17.86
CA ASN A 403 -7.24 0.00 17.92
C ASN A 403 -8.63 -0.68 18.05
N PRO A 404 -9.61 -0.36 17.17
CA PRO A 404 -11.01 -0.75 17.34
C PRO A 404 -11.32 -2.26 17.27
N VAL A 405 -10.47 -3.05 16.63
CA VAL A 405 -10.72 -4.48 16.38
C VAL A 405 -10.16 -5.37 17.50
N GLY A 406 -9.39 -4.81 18.44
CA GLY A 406 -8.85 -5.52 19.61
C GLY A 406 -7.38 -5.24 19.89
N GLY A 407 -6.94 -5.49 21.12
CA GLY A 407 -5.60 -5.18 21.64
C GLY A 407 -5.59 -3.92 22.54
N ASN A 408 -4.45 -3.64 23.15
CA ASN A 408 -4.33 -2.61 24.18
C ASN A 408 -3.57 -1.36 23.67
N VAL A 409 -3.96 -0.17 24.11
CA VAL A 409 -3.26 1.10 23.84
C VAL A 409 -2.38 1.45 25.03
N GLY A 410 -1.07 1.50 24.82
CA GLY A 410 -0.09 1.91 25.83
C GLY A 410 0.37 3.36 25.67
N ILE A 411 0.43 4.11 26.77
CA ILE A 411 1.07 5.43 26.84
C ILE A 411 2.26 5.31 27.80
N ALA A 412 3.47 5.57 27.28
CA ALA A 412 4.75 5.38 27.99
C ALA A 412 5.01 3.94 28.50
N THR A 413 4.37 2.95 27.88
CA THR A 413 4.60 1.51 28.11
C THR A 413 4.59 0.75 26.78
N ALA A 414 5.55 -0.17 26.60
CA ALA A 414 5.62 -1.04 25.43
C ALA A 414 4.85 -2.37 25.62
N SER A 415 4.29 -2.60 26.80
CA SER A 415 3.59 -3.84 27.15
C SER A 415 2.33 -3.52 27.96
N PRO A 416 1.32 -2.91 27.33
CA PRO A 416 0.11 -2.48 28.03
C PRO A 416 -0.69 -3.68 28.56
N GLY A 417 -0.93 -3.71 29.88
CA GLY A 417 -1.62 -4.80 30.57
C GLY A 417 -3.15 -4.76 30.47
N THR A 418 -3.72 -3.60 30.14
CA THR A 418 -5.16 -3.34 30.00
C THR A 418 -5.46 -2.54 28.73
N THR A 419 -6.73 -2.45 28.32
CA THR A 419 -7.16 -1.80 27.07
C THR A 419 -6.60 -0.38 26.90
N LEU A 420 -6.52 0.40 27.98
CA LEU A 420 -5.71 1.60 28.08
C LEU A 420 -4.77 1.41 29.27
N ASP A 421 -3.47 1.52 29.05
CA ASP A 421 -2.45 1.44 30.09
C ASP A 421 -1.55 2.68 30.00
N VAL A 422 -1.54 3.49 31.06
CA VAL A 422 -0.79 4.74 31.14
C VAL A 422 0.25 4.60 32.24
N ASN A 423 1.51 4.50 31.84
CA ASN A 423 2.64 4.52 32.77
C ASN A 423 3.01 5.98 33.09
N GLY A 424 2.19 6.63 33.92
CA GLY A 424 2.33 8.02 34.31
C GLY A 424 1.10 8.53 35.06
N ALA A 425 1.17 9.76 35.58
CA ALA A 425 0.03 10.38 36.26
C ALA A 425 -1.09 10.73 35.27
N ILE A 426 -2.33 10.35 35.60
CA ILE A 426 -3.52 10.79 34.88
C ILE A 426 -4.09 12.01 35.62
N THR A 427 -4.07 13.18 34.98
CA THR A 427 -4.70 14.39 35.53
C THR A 427 -6.13 14.52 35.01
N ASN A 428 -7.11 14.34 35.90
CA ASN A 428 -8.50 14.68 35.60
C ASN A 428 -8.70 16.20 35.68
N ARG A 429 -9.51 16.75 34.77
CA ARG A 429 -9.88 18.16 34.84
C ARG A 429 -10.93 18.35 35.94
N GLU A 430 -10.56 19.02 37.03
CA GLU A 430 -11.50 19.40 38.08
C GLU A 430 -12.53 20.40 37.55
N THR A 431 -13.81 20.07 37.68
CA THR A 431 -14.92 21.00 37.41
C THR A 431 -15.43 21.55 38.74
N VAL A 432 -15.44 22.87 38.90
CA VAL A 432 -15.95 23.52 40.12
C VAL A 432 -17.43 23.83 39.93
N LEU A 433 -18.29 23.34 40.84
CA LEU A 433 -19.72 23.60 40.84
C LEU A 433 -20.12 24.27 42.15
N SER A 434 -20.70 25.46 42.08
CA SER A 434 -21.25 26.14 43.26
C SER A 434 -22.67 25.70 43.52
N VAL A 435 -23.01 25.45 44.78
CA VAL A 435 -24.41 25.20 45.19
C VAL A 435 -25.17 26.52 45.24
N SER A 436 -26.41 26.50 44.73
CA SER A 436 -27.41 27.55 44.95
C SER A 436 -28.56 26.95 45.77
N GLY A 437 -28.33 26.77 47.08
CA GLY A 437 -29.20 26.00 47.97
C GLY A 437 -28.62 24.63 48.33
N ASN A 438 -29.48 23.61 48.44
CA ASN A 438 -29.11 22.26 48.91
C ASN A 438 -29.14 21.19 47.79
N ALA A 439 -28.87 21.60 46.55
CA ALA A 439 -28.80 20.70 45.39
C ALA A 439 -27.74 21.17 44.37
N VAL A 440 -27.12 20.22 43.66
CA VAL A 440 -26.17 20.48 42.57
C VAL A 440 -26.25 19.40 41.51
N ALA A 441 -26.18 19.79 40.23
CA ALA A 441 -26.20 18.87 39.10
C ALA A 441 -24.81 18.79 38.45
N ILE A 442 -24.28 17.58 38.29
CA ILE A 442 -23.00 17.34 37.63
C ILE A 442 -23.23 17.25 36.11
N PRO A 443 -22.51 18.04 35.28
CA PRO A 443 -22.58 17.94 33.83
C PRO A 443 -22.12 16.58 33.29
N PRO A 444 -22.55 16.18 32.08
CA PRO A 444 -21.98 15.02 31.38
C PRO A 444 -20.46 15.14 31.19
N ASN A 445 -19.78 13.99 31.09
CA ASN A 445 -18.33 13.88 30.82
C ASN A 445 -17.40 14.55 31.86
N VAL A 446 -17.84 14.63 33.12
CA VAL A 446 -17.02 15.07 34.25
C VAL A 446 -16.51 13.84 35.00
N SER A 447 -15.19 13.73 35.19
CA SER A 447 -14.54 12.67 35.99
C SER A 447 -14.11 13.14 37.38
N GLN A 448 -14.03 14.47 37.60
CA GLN A 448 -13.71 15.06 38.90
C GLN A 448 -14.50 16.36 39.10
N VAL A 449 -15.15 16.49 40.25
CA VAL A 449 -15.93 17.66 40.63
C VAL A 449 -15.55 18.16 42.02
N ARG A 450 -15.48 19.48 42.16
CA ARG A 450 -15.39 20.18 43.44
C ARG A 450 -16.65 20.97 43.70
N ILE A 451 -17.38 20.61 44.75
CA ILE A 451 -18.61 21.31 45.16
C ILE A 451 -18.24 22.44 46.12
N THR A 452 -18.68 23.66 45.84
CA THR A 452 -18.37 24.87 46.62
C THR A 452 -19.64 25.67 46.94
N GLY A 453 -19.53 26.74 47.73
CA GLY A 453 -20.65 27.63 48.06
C GLY A 453 -21.26 27.36 49.44
N ALA A 454 -22.14 28.24 49.90
CA ALA A 454 -22.73 28.20 51.25
C ALA A 454 -23.92 27.24 51.31
N ALA A 455 -23.67 26.02 51.78
CA ALA A 455 -24.71 25.05 52.07
C ALA A 455 -25.35 25.37 53.43
N THR A 456 -26.67 25.32 53.50
CA THR A 456 -27.43 25.49 54.76
C THR A 456 -28.01 24.18 55.29
N ALA A 457 -27.90 23.10 54.51
CA ALA A 457 -28.16 21.72 54.89
C ALA A 457 -27.35 20.76 54.00
N ASN A 458 -27.54 19.45 54.16
CA ASN A 458 -26.93 18.45 53.28
C ASN A 458 -27.34 18.70 51.81
N VAL A 459 -26.34 18.70 50.93
CA VAL A 459 -26.52 18.98 49.49
C VAL A 459 -26.81 17.68 48.77
N SER A 460 -27.87 17.64 47.97
CA SER A 460 -28.16 16.54 47.05
C SER A 460 -27.40 16.70 45.74
N ILE A 461 -26.66 15.67 45.33
CA ILE A 461 -25.97 15.63 44.03
C ILE A 461 -26.86 14.86 43.06
N SER A 462 -27.18 15.48 41.93
CA SER A 462 -27.76 14.82 40.77
C SER A 462 -26.67 14.57 39.74
N ALA A 463 -26.39 13.31 39.44
CA ALA A 463 -25.44 12.91 38.41
C ALA A 463 -26.14 12.70 37.05
N PRO A 464 -25.39 12.66 35.92
CA PRO A 464 -25.98 12.43 34.60
C PRO A 464 -26.81 11.15 34.53
N VAL A 465 -27.92 11.19 33.78
CA VAL A 465 -28.97 10.15 33.74
C VAL A 465 -28.53 8.84 33.04
N ALA A 466 -27.40 8.83 32.34
CA ALA A 466 -26.88 7.67 31.62
C ALA A 466 -25.34 7.58 31.64
N PRO A 467 -24.71 7.34 32.81
CA PRO A 467 -23.28 7.07 32.87
C PRO A 467 -22.97 5.67 32.30
N ASN A 468 -21.79 5.50 31.72
CA ASN A 468 -21.34 4.17 31.29
C ASN A 468 -20.99 3.32 32.51
N ALA A 469 -21.32 2.02 32.50
CA ALA A 469 -20.88 1.10 33.55
C ALA A 469 -19.35 1.13 33.68
N GLY A 470 -18.84 1.25 34.91
CA GLY A 470 -17.42 1.41 35.20
C GLY A 470 -16.90 2.84 35.14
N GLN A 471 -17.72 3.83 34.75
CA GLN A 471 -17.33 5.23 34.81
C GLN A 471 -17.00 5.64 36.26
N ARG A 472 -15.89 6.36 36.44
CA ARG A 472 -15.43 6.86 37.74
C ARG A 472 -15.75 8.35 37.87
N LEU A 473 -16.12 8.77 39.08
CA LEU A 473 -16.37 10.17 39.44
C LEU A 473 -15.77 10.46 40.81
N ILE A 474 -14.88 11.44 40.87
CA ILE A 474 -14.30 11.93 42.12
C ILE A 474 -15.09 13.17 42.56
N VAL A 475 -15.65 13.14 43.77
CA VAL A 475 -16.43 14.25 44.35
C VAL A 475 -15.70 14.79 45.56
N TYR A 476 -15.23 16.04 45.48
CA TYR A 476 -14.68 16.79 46.60
C TYR A 476 -15.73 17.75 47.15
N ASN A 477 -16.14 17.57 48.41
CA ASN A 477 -17.04 18.50 49.09
C ASN A 477 -16.24 19.61 49.78
N ASN A 478 -16.35 20.83 49.24
CA ASN A 478 -15.71 22.03 49.76
C ASN A 478 -16.74 23.15 49.99
N THR A 479 -17.91 22.78 50.49
CA THR A 479 -18.98 23.73 50.82
C THR A 479 -18.67 24.49 52.11
N THR A 480 -19.12 25.73 52.21
CA THR A 480 -19.10 26.48 53.47
C THR A 480 -20.39 26.16 54.23
N GLY A 481 -20.31 25.88 55.53
CA GLY A 481 -21.46 25.49 56.37
C GLY A 481 -21.36 24.13 57.06
N GLY A 482 -20.37 23.28 56.70
CA GLY A 482 -20.10 22.03 57.42
C GLY A 482 -20.93 20.82 57.00
N PHE A 483 -21.87 20.99 56.07
CA PHE A 483 -22.79 19.94 55.64
C PHE A 483 -22.18 18.98 54.60
N GLY A 484 -22.69 17.76 54.55
CA GLY A 484 -22.26 16.75 53.59
C GLY A 484 -22.91 16.93 52.21
N THR A 485 -22.29 16.42 51.15
CA THR A 485 -22.90 16.31 49.82
C THR A 485 -23.20 14.84 49.54
N THR A 486 -24.42 14.52 49.11
CA THR A 486 -24.90 13.13 49.00
C THR A 486 -25.20 12.78 47.55
N LEU A 487 -24.57 11.71 47.06
CA LEU A 487 -24.83 11.09 45.77
C LEU A 487 -25.28 9.65 46.01
N ASP A 488 -26.46 9.28 45.48
CA ASP A 488 -27.05 7.94 45.60
C ASP A 488 -27.01 7.35 47.02
N GLY A 489 -27.34 8.20 48.01
CA GLY A 489 -27.41 7.82 49.43
C GLY A 489 -26.06 7.79 50.16
N VAL A 490 -24.93 8.03 49.48
CA VAL A 490 -23.61 8.11 50.09
C VAL A 490 -23.17 9.57 50.22
N THR A 491 -22.95 10.00 51.45
CA THR A 491 -22.57 11.37 51.79
C THR A 491 -21.04 11.53 51.83
N VAL A 492 -20.51 12.47 51.04
CA VAL A 492 -19.16 13.04 51.16
C VAL A 492 -19.17 14.10 52.28
N PRO A 493 -18.49 13.88 53.41
CA PRO A 493 -18.40 14.88 54.46
C PRO A 493 -17.71 16.16 53.98
N ASN A 494 -17.98 17.30 54.62
CA ASN A 494 -17.30 18.54 54.27
C ASN A 494 -15.77 18.41 54.45
N GLY A 495 -15.01 18.99 53.52
CA GLY A 495 -13.54 18.92 53.49
C GLY A 495 -12.99 17.57 53.03
N ASN A 496 -13.83 16.62 52.62
CA ASN A 496 -13.42 15.28 52.20
C ASN A 496 -13.73 15.01 50.73
N VAL A 497 -13.05 14.00 50.19
CA VAL A 497 -13.20 13.53 48.81
C VAL A 497 -13.60 12.06 48.81
N LEU A 498 -14.61 11.70 48.02
CA LEU A 498 -14.96 10.31 47.74
C LEU A 498 -14.89 10.04 46.24
N GLU A 499 -14.41 8.85 45.89
CA GLU A 499 -14.47 8.33 44.54
C GLU A 499 -15.62 7.35 44.39
N TYR A 500 -16.41 7.54 43.34
CA TYR A 500 -17.56 6.75 42.97
C TYR A 500 -17.31 5.98 41.67
N VAL A 501 -17.87 4.78 41.56
CA VAL A 501 -17.93 3.98 40.34
C VAL A 501 -19.39 3.72 40.00
N PHE A 502 -19.79 4.02 38.77
CA PHE A 502 -21.14 3.72 38.31
C PHE A 502 -21.28 2.24 37.95
N SER A 503 -22.21 1.55 38.59
CA SER A 503 -22.54 0.14 38.29
C SER A 503 -23.96 -0.17 38.74
N ASN A 504 -24.64 -1.08 38.03
CA ASN A 504 -26.02 -1.49 38.35
C ASN A 504 -26.99 -0.31 38.51
N SER A 505 -26.85 0.73 37.67
CA SER A 505 -27.69 1.94 37.68
C SER A 505 -27.50 2.89 38.88
N TYR A 506 -26.46 2.70 39.70
CA TYR A 506 -26.15 3.58 40.84
C TYR A 506 -24.65 3.92 40.90
N TRP A 507 -24.33 5.08 41.48
CA TRP A 507 -22.98 5.45 41.89
C TRP A 507 -22.64 4.83 43.24
N ARG A 508 -21.61 3.98 43.27
CA ARG A 508 -21.12 3.32 44.50
C ARG A 508 -19.80 3.95 44.91
N SER A 509 -19.62 4.29 46.18
CA SER A 509 -18.32 4.77 46.66
C SER A 509 -17.30 3.62 46.77
N THR A 510 -16.04 3.95 46.57
CA THR A 510 -14.90 3.00 46.59
C THR A 510 -14.24 2.87 47.98
N ASP A 511 -14.59 3.76 48.91
CA ASP A 511 -14.09 3.81 50.28
C ASP A 511 -14.79 2.82 51.24
N GLY A 512 -15.72 2.02 50.73
CA GLY A 512 -16.45 1.04 51.53
C GLY A 512 -17.55 1.63 52.42
N GLY A 513 -17.92 2.90 52.25
CA GLY A 513 -19.17 3.46 52.78
C GLY A 513 -20.35 2.61 52.27
N THR A 514 -20.76 1.61 53.06
CA THR A 514 -21.57 0.51 52.52
C THR A 514 -22.99 1.00 52.25
N ALA A 515 -23.30 1.26 50.99
CA ALA A 515 -24.66 1.14 50.49
C ALA A 515 -25.07 -0.35 50.60
N GLY A 516 -25.85 -0.69 51.63
CA GLY A 516 -26.36 -2.05 51.85
C GLY A 516 -26.44 -2.56 53.30
N ALA A 517 -26.11 -1.77 54.33
CA ALA A 517 -26.48 -2.17 55.69
C ALA A 517 -28.02 -2.13 55.82
N VAL A 518 -28.64 -3.26 56.22
CA VAL A 518 -30.06 -3.29 56.60
C VAL A 518 -30.26 -2.22 57.67
N PRO A 519 -31.20 -1.26 57.48
CA PRO A 519 -31.52 -0.29 58.52
C PRO A 519 -31.86 -1.05 59.81
N GLN A 520 -31.14 -0.77 60.90
CA GLN A 520 -31.51 -1.33 62.21
C GLN A 520 -32.80 -0.64 62.63
N ASN A 521 -33.87 -1.41 62.74
CA ASN A 521 -35.17 -0.89 63.12
C ASN A 521 -35.26 -0.86 64.66
N ILE A 522 -35.98 0.13 65.18
CA ILE A 522 -36.26 0.18 66.62
C ILE A 522 -37.00 -1.11 67.01
N GLY A 523 -36.46 -1.84 67.99
CA GLY A 523 -36.99 -3.12 68.45
C GLY A 523 -36.29 -4.36 67.91
N ASP A 524 -35.36 -4.24 66.96
CA ASP A 524 -34.53 -5.38 66.53
C ASP A 524 -33.74 -5.95 67.72
N VAL A 525 -33.68 -7.28 67.85
CA VAL A 525 -32.97 -7.97 68.94
C VAL A 525 -31.83 -8.81 68.37
N LYS A 526 -30.65 -8.76 69.02
CA LYS A 526 -29.48 -9.57 68.62
C LYS A 526 -28.79 -10.24 69.82
N PRO A 527 -28.22 -11.45 69.65
CA PRO A 527 -27.23 -11.99 70.57
C PRO A 527 -25.86 -11.32 70.35
N SER A 528 -25.10 -11.12 71.42
CA SER A 528 -23.73 -10.59 71.36
C SER A 528 -22.90 -11.01 72.57
N PHE A 529 -21.57 -11.07 72.41
CA PHE A 529 -20.61 -11.19 73.51
C PHE A 529 -20.25 -9.84 74.14
N SER A 530 -20.73 -8.71 73.59
CA SER A 530 -20.53 -7.38 74.17
C SER A 530 -21.13 -7.31 75.58
N ASN A 531 -20.43 -6.64 76.51
CA ASN A 531 -20.85 -6.54 77.91
C ASN A 531 -21.56 -5.21 78.26
N SER A 532 -21.57 -4.24 77.34
CA SER A 532 -22.15 -2.90 77.52
C SER A 532 -22.95 -2.46 76.29
N ASP A 533 -23.78 -1.43 76.47
CA ASP A 533 -24.51 -0.77 75.38
C ASP A 533 -23.54 -0.18 74.36
N HIS A 534 -23.89 -0.20 73.06
CA HIS A 534 -23.00 0.23 71.97
C HIS A 534 -23.77 0.56 70.70
N ASN A 535 -23.41 1.65 70.00
CA ASN A 535 -23.93 1.99 68.67
C ASN A 535 -25.47 1.95 68.55
N GLY A 536 -26.19 2.36 69.59
CA GLY A 536 -27.67 2.33 69.66
C GLY A 536 -28.28 0.99 70.09
N TRP A 537 -27.47 -0.02 70.34
CA TRP A 537 -27.86 -1.30 70.96
C TRP A 537 -27.79 -1.21 72.47
N VAL A 538 -28.88 -1.55 73.13
CA VAL A 538 -29.04 -1.49 74.58
C VAL A 538 -29.25 -2.90 75.13
N LYS A 539 -28.50 -3.26 76.17
CA LYS A 539 -28.52 -4.60 76.76
C LYS A 539 -29.85 -4.87 77.46
N LEU A 540 -30.44 -6.05 77.23
CA LEU A 540 -31.66 -6.52 77.90
C LEU A 540 -31.34 -7.13 79.27
N ASP A 541 -31.03 -6.28 80.25
CA ASP A 541 -30.61 -6.69 81.59
C ASP A 541 -31.58 -6.29 82.71
N GLY A 542 -32.78 -5.82 82.37
CA GLY A 542 -33.80 -5.45 83.36
C GLY A 542 -33.66 -4.06 83.94
N ARG A 543 -32.73 -3.22 83.46
CA ARG A 543 -32.53 -1.88 84.04
C ARG A 543 -33.73 -0.93 83.82
N PRO A 544 -33.94 0.08 84.70
CA PRO A 544 -35.00 1.08 84.53
C PRO A 544 -34.84 1.88 83.23
N LEU A 545 -35.94 2.22 82.57
CA LEU A 545 -35.91 3.08 81.37
C LEU A 545 -35.43 4.50 81.67
N GLY A 546 -35.47 4.92 82.94
CA GLY A 546 -34.89 6.19 83.40
C GLY A 546 -33.38 6.29 83.21
N ASN A 547 -32.69 5.15 83.03
CA ASN A 547 -31.25 5.08 82.83
C ASN A 547 -30.86 5.08 81.33
N LEU A 548 -31.83 5.23 80.42
CA LEU A 548 -31.60 5.36 78.98
C LEU A 548 -31.61 6.83 78.55
N THR A 549 -31.05 7.13 77.37
CA THR A 549 -31.18 8.47 76.78
C THR A 549 -32.64 8.80 76.48
N ILE A 550 -32.98 10.10 76.37
CA ILE A 550 -34.35 10.54 76.07
C ILE A 550 -34.88 9.88 74.79
N THR A 551 -34.03 9.79 73.76
CA THR A 551 -34.33 9.14 72.48
C THR A 551 -34.59 7.64 72.64
N GLN A 552 -33.70 6.94 73.35
CA GLN A 552 -33.82 5.49 73.58
C GLN A 552 -35.02 5.14 74.46
N ARG A 553 -35.36 5.99 75.43
CA ARG A 553 -36.58 5.86 76.23
C ARG A 553 -37.84 6.05 75.40
N GLY A 554 -37.84 7.03 74.48
CA GLY A 554 -38.94 7.21 73.51
C GLY A 554 -39.13 5.98 72.63
N ALA A 555 -38.03 5.43 72.11
CA ALA A 555 -38.02 4.20 71.32
C ALA A 555 -38.51 2.98 72.12
N ALA A 556 -38.03 2.80 73.36
CA ALA A 556 -38.45 1.72 74.25
C ALA A 556 -39.96 1.77 74.56
N ASN A 557 -40.48 2.96 74.84
CA ASN A 557 -41.91 3.18 75.06
C ASN A 557 -42.74 2.83 73.81
N SER A 558 -42.25 3.17 72.60
CA SER A 558 -42.97 2.88 71.36
C SER A 558 -43.09 1.40 71.02
N ILE A 559 -42.21 0.55 71.56
CA ILE A 559 -42.26 -0.91 71.38
C ILE A 559 -42.85 -1.64 72.60
N GLY A 560 -43.47 -0.89 73.52
CA GLY A 560 -44.26 -1.43 74.63
C GLY A 560 -43.51 -1.64 75.94
N PHE A 561 -42.25 -1.19 76.07
CA PHE A 561 -41.55 -1.21 77.35
C PHE A 561 -41.98 0.00 78.20
N SER A 562 -42.60 -0.23 79.36
CA SER A 562 -43.29 0.83 80.11
C SER A 562 -42.55 1.35 81.35
N SER A 563 -41.58 0.61 81.89
CA SER A 563 -40.86 1.02 83.13
C SER A 563 -39.43 0.49 83.22
N TYR A 564 -39.21 -0.75 82.75
CA TYR A 564 -37.90 -1.39 82.71
C TYR A 564 -37.70 -2.04 81.33
N LEU A 565 -36.44 -2.21 80.91
CA LEU A 565 -36.13 -3.10 79.79
C LEU A 565 -36.44 -4.56 80.19
N PRO A 566 -36.78 -5.43 79.23
CA PRO A 566 -36.76 -6.87 79.47
C PRO A 566 -35.42 -7.35 80.02
N ASN A 567 -35.43 -8.32 80.93
CA ASN A 567 -34.23 -8.99 81.41
C ASN A 567 -34.09 -10.34 80.70
N ALA A 568 -33.13 -10.48 79.80
CA ALA A 568 -32.94 -11.72 79.05
C ALA A 568 -32.06 -12.75 79.78
N SER A 569 -31.66 -12.50 81.02
CA SER A 569 -30.81 -13.42 81.79
C SER A 569 -31.49 -14.79 81.96
N ASN A 570 -30.78 -15.87 81.66
CA ASN A 570 -31.25 -17.27 81.76
C ASN A 570 -32.59 -17.55 81.03
N SER A 571 -32.93 -16.73 80.03
CA SER A 571 -34.18 -16.80 79.28
C SER A 571 -33.91 -17.23 77.84
N TYR A 572 -34.84 -17.98 77.24
CA TYR A 572 -34.83 -18.28 75.79
C TYR A 572 -35.90 -17.42 75.10
N LEU A 573 -35.63 -16.94 73.89
CA LEU A 573 -36.62 -16.23 73.10
C LEU A 573 -37.70 -17.23 72.64
N VAL A 574 -38.95 -16.96 73.01
CA VAL A 574 -40.13 -17.75 72.62
C VAL A 574 -41.26 -16.80 72.22
N GLN A 575 -42.13 -17.24 71.32
CA GLN A 575 -43.36 -16.54 70.97
C GLN A 575 -44.54 -17.34 71.53
N ASN A 576 -45.14 -16.87 72.62
CA ASN A 576 -46.13 -17.63 73.40
C ASN A 576 -47.34 -16.78 73.84
N ASN A 577 -47.73 -15.78 73.03
CA ASN A 577 -48.89 -14.90 73.24
C ASN A 577 -48.90 -14.09 74.56
N THR A 578 -47.80 -14.07 75.33
CA THR A 578 -47.63 -13.12 76.44
C THR A 578 -47.16 -11.75 75.92
N ALA A 579 -47.25 -10.70 76.75
CA ALA A 579 -46.78 -9.37 76.37
C ALA A 579 -45.30 -9.43 75.92
N LEU A 580 -44.99 -8.84 74.76
CA LEU A 580 -43.62 -8.86 74.21
C LEU A 580 -42.63 -8.27 75.22
N GLY A 581 -41.54 -9.00 75.50
CA GLY A 581 -40.56 -8.63 76.52
C GLY A 581 -40.83 -9.16 77.94
N SER A 582 -41.89 -9.95 78.15
CA SER A 582 -42.13 -10.65 79.43
C SER A 582 -41.38 -11.99 79.51
N ILE A 583 -40.84 -12.32 80.69
CA ILE A 583 -40.30 -13.65 80.99
C ILE A 583 -41.42 -14.50 81.59
N SER A 584 -41.69 -15.66 81.00
CA SER A 584 -42.76 -16.57 81.45
C SER A 584 -42.25 -18.01 81.60
N SER A 585 -41.58 -18.34 82.73
CA SER A 585 -41.35 -19.69 83.34
C SER A 585 -40.09 -19.74 84.26
N ASN A 586 -39.86 -20.87 84.96
CA ASN A 586 -38.71 -21.15 85.87
C ASN A 586 -37.95 -22.46 85.46
N ASN A 587 -36.62 -22.54 85.67
CA ASN A 587 -35.72 -23.63 85.21
C ASN A 587 -34.91 -24.42 86.31
N ASN A 588 -35.54 -25.01 87.36
CA ASN A 588 -34.88 -25.91 88.35
C ASN A 588 -35.54 -27.32 88.44
N ARG A 589 -34.77 -28.42 88.67
CA ARG A 589 -35.31 -29.78 88.98
C ARG A 589 -34.45 -30.62 89.95
N THR A 590 -35.09 -31.09 91.04
CA THR A 590 -34.58 -32.06 92.03
C THR A 590 -35.58 -33.21 92.14
N ILE A 591 -35.11 -34.47 92.26
CA ILE A 591 -35.97 -35.64 92.52
C ILE A 591 -35.89 -36.01 94.01
N SER A 592 -36.99 -35.79 94.72
CA SER A 592 -37.24 -36.15 96.12
C SER A 592 -37.55 -37.64 96.29
N ARG A 593 -37.33 -38.19 97.49
CA ARG A 593 -37.58 -39.61 97.79
C ARG A 593 -39.02 -40.08 97.53
N GLY A 594 -40.00 -39.17 97.56
CA GLY A 594 -41.41 -39.45 97.20
C GLY A 594 -41.69 -39.53 95.70
N GLN A 595 -40.72 -39.23 94.84
CA GLN A 595 -40.81 -39.46 93.39
C GLN A 595 -40.40 -40.90 92.99
N LEU A 596 -40.15 -41.79 93.98
CA LEU A 596 -39.91 -43.23 93.80
C LEU A 596 -41.22 -44.06 93.96
N PRO A 597 -41.33 -45.24 93.33
CA PRO A 597 -42.50 -46.11 93.45
C PRO A 597 -42.76 -46.65 94.87
N ASP A 598 -44.03 -46.78 95.27
CA ASP A 598 -44.46 -47.30 96.59
C ASP A 598 -44.54 -48.84 96.60
N PHE A 599 -43.64 -49.53 97.33
CA PHE A 599 -43.56 -51.01 97.36
C PHE A 599 -42.87 -51.55 98.64
N GLN A 600 -43.33 -52.68 99.21
CA GLN A 600 -42.77 -53.34 100.42
C GLN A 600 -42.23 -54.77 100.15
N LEU A 601 -41.27 -55.25 100.95
CA LEU A 601 -40.65 -56.60 100.84
C LEU A 601 -41.04 -57.51 102.05
N SER A 602 -41.28 -58.82 101.88
CA SER A 602 -41.70 -59.77 102.96
C SER A 602 -41.27 -61.26 102.80
N GLY A 603 -41.20 -62.05 103.91
CA GLY A 603 -40.78 -63.49 103.95
C GLY A 603 -41.15 -64.35 105.22
N ALA A 604 -40.97 -65.69 105.18
CA ALA A 604 -41.48 -66.71 106.16
C ALA A 604 -40.56 -67.95 106.39
N THR A 605 -40.85 -68.80 107.40
CA THR A 605 -40.20 -70.14 107.60
C THR A 605 -41.20 -71.31 107.76
N SER A 606 -40.82 -72.54 107.31
CA SER A 606 -41.68 -73.75 107.27
C SER A 606 -40.91 -75.08 107.48
N SER A 607 -41.64 -76.10 107.95
CA SER A 607 -41.36 -77.56 107.94
C SER A 607 -40.78 -78.22 109.22
N VAL A 608 -41.56 -79.19 109.73
CA VAL A 608 -41.31 -80.20 110.79
C VAL A 608 -41.36 -79.74 112.26
N ALA A 609 -42.52 -79.90 112.92
CA ALA A 609 -42.68 -79.74 114.37
C ALA A 609 -42.59 -81.08 115.11
N PRO A 610 -42.07 -81.12 116.36
CA PRO A 610 -42.18 -82.29 117.21
C PRO A 610 -43.59 -82.36 117.85
N SER A 611 -44.29 -83.47 117.67
CA SER A 611 -45.45 -83.82 118.52
C SER A 611 -44.93 -84.41 119.82
N ILE A 612 -45.19 -83.76 120.96
CA ILE A 612 -44.79 -84.23 122.29
C ILE A 612 -46.01 -84.88 122.97
N ARG A 613 -45.92 -86.17 123.30
CA ARG A 613 -46.94 -86.92 124.07
C ARG A 613 -46.29 -87.59 125.29
N TYR A 614 -46.99 -87.60 126.43
CA TYR A 614 -46.56 -88.28 127.67
C TYR A 614 -47.56 -89.37 128.06
N ASP A 615 -47.06 -90.53 128.47
CA ASP A 615 -47.82 -91.64 129.07
C ASP A 615 -47.32 -91.89 130.51
N ILE A 616 -48.21 -92.26 131.44
CA ILE A 616 -47.91 -92.42 132.87
C ILE A 616 -47.87 -93.91 133.22
N ILE A 617 -46.67 -94.48 133.24
CA ILE A 617 -46.39 -95.82 133.79
C ILE A 617 -45.67 -95.66 135.13
N TYR A 618 -46.25 -96.22 136.21
CA TYR A 618 -45.50 -96.55 137.43
C TYR A 618 -44.87 -97.92 137.21
N ASN A 619 -43.54 -98.03 137.32
CA ASN A 619 -42.83 -99.29 137.12
C ASN A 619 -41.93 -99.58 138.35
N ASN A 620 -42.02 -100.82 138.86
CA ASN A 620 -41.13 -101.49 139.84
C ASN A 620 -41.47 -101.52 141.35
N GLY A 621 -42.66 -102.01 141.71
CA GLY A 621 -42.66 -103.35 142.34
C GLY A 621 -43.02 -103.56 143.82
N LYS A 622 -43.86 -102.73 144.47
CA LYS A 622 -44.57 -103.14 145.71
C LYS A 622 -46.04 -102.67 145.70
N PRO A 623 -46.99 -103.46 146.23
CA PRO A 623 -48.36 -103.00 146.41
C PRO A 623 -48.38 -101.92 147.50
N SER A 624 -48.98 -100.77 147.18
CA SER A 624 -49.32 -99.71 148.13
C SER A 624 -50.71 -99.21 147.76
N ASP A 625 -51.56 -99.10 148.77
CA ASP A 625 -52.97 -98.76 148.65
C ASP A 625 -53.21 -97.37 148.02
N ASN A 626 -54.40 -97.18 147.43
CA ASN A 626 -54.91 -95.98 146.74
C ASN A 626 -54.31 -94.60 147.16
N VAL A 627 -53.54 -93.91 146.30
CA VAL A 627 -53.15 -92.48 146.47
C VAL A 627 -53.12 -91.68 145.14
N GLN A 628 -53.52 -90.39 145.18
CA GLN A 628 -53.59 -89.43 144.06
C GLN A 628 -52.25 -89.12 143.34
N SER A 629 -52.31 -88.80 142.03
CA SER A 629 -51.17 -88.28 141.22
C SER A 629 -51.49 -86.96 140.50
N ARG A 630 -50.49 -86.09 140.32
CA ARG A 630 -50.57 -84.78 139.63
C ARG A 630 -49.42 -84.65 138.60
N THR A 631 -49.72 -84.19 137.37
CA THR A 631 -48.71 -83.93 136.31
C THR A 631 -48.83 -82.48 135.80
N PHE A 632 -47.70 -81.85 135.45
CA PHE A 632 -47.62 -80.47 134.95
C PHE A 632 -46.93 -80.44 133.58
N LEU A 633 -47.62 -79.96 132.52
CA LEU A 633 -47.00 -79.68 131.22
C LEU A 633 -47.64 -78.42 130.60
N ALA A 634 -46.80 -77.45 130.22
CA ALA A 634 -47.20 -76.21 129.55
C ALA A 634 -48.41 -75.47 130.18
N GLY A 635 -48.44 -75.38 131.52
CA GLY A 635 -49.41 -74.55 132.24
C GLY A 635 -50.81 -75.16 132.44
N LYS A 636 -51.07 -76.41 132.04
CA LYS A 636 -52.35 -77.10 132.30
C LYS A 636 -52.17 -78.26 133.30
N ILE A 637 -52.99 -78.26 134.36
CA ILE A 637 -52.99 -79.27 135.43
C ILE A 637 -54.11 -80.29 135.16
N GLY A 638 -53.81 -81.59 135.21
CA GLY A 638 -54.81 -82.68 135.14
C GLY A 638 -54.80 -83.57 136.40
N THR A 639 -55.99 -83.96 136.89
CA THR A 639 -56.19 -84.84 138.06
C THR A 639 -57.10 -86.03 137.71
N GLY A 640 -56.85 -87.23 138.26
CA GLY A 640 -57.70 -88.42 138.03
C GLY A 640 -57.33 -89.64 138.89
N TRP A 641 -58.31 -90.51 139.16
CA TRP A 641 -58.21 -91.74 139.99
C TRP A 641 -58.07 -93.01 139.11
N ARG A 642 -57.46 -94.09 139.62
CA ARG A 642 -57.49 -95.42 138.98
C ARG A 642 -58.47 -96.33 139.74
N GLU A 643 -59.44 -96.91 139.03
CA GLU A 643 -60.33 -97.97 139.53
C GLU A 643 -60.18 -99.22 138.64
N GLU A 644 -60.35 -100.40 139.24
CA GLU A 644 -59.85 -101.70 138.75
C GLU A 644 -60.55 -102.27 137.50
N ASN A 645 -61.40 -101.53 136.77
CA ASN A 645 -62.03 -102.03 135.54
C ASN A 645 -62.24 -101.02 134.39
N ASN A 646 -61.45 -99.93 134.28
CA ASN A 646 -61.54 -99.08 133.06
C ASN A 646 -60.22 -98.36 132.68
N ARG A 647 -59.90 -98.31 131.37
CA ARG A 647 -58.73 -97.57 130.82
C ARG A 647 -58.97 -96.05 130.92
N ASN A 648 -57.95 -95.27 131.32
CA ASN A 648 -58.02 -93.80 131.39
C ASN A 648 -57.64 -93.15 130.03
N THR A 649 -58.45 -92.20 129.55
CA THR A 649 -58.42 -91.58 128.21
C THR A 649 -57.84 -90.15 128.16
N ASN A 650 -57.10 -89.69 129.18
CA ASN A 650 -56.58 -88.30 129.23
C ASN A 650 -55.09 -88.18 128.86
N VAL A 651 -54.78 -88.07 127.56
CA VAL A 651 -53.45 -87.73 127.02
C VAL A 651 -53.34 -86.20 126.83
N LEU A 652 -52.27 -85.57 127.32
CA LEU A 652 -51.94 -84.14 127.08
C LEU A 652 -51.06 -84.01 125.80
N ALA A 653 -51.38 -83.10 124.87
CA ALA A 653 -50.64 -82.84 123.61
C ALA A 653 -50.66 -81.33 123.19
N GLN A 654 -49.71 -80.89 122.35
CA GLN A 654 -49.59 -79.53 121.76
C GLN A 654 -49.42 -79.58 120.23
N ASP A 655 -49.95 -78.59 119.49
CA ASP A 655 -49.94 -78.48 118.01
C ASP A 655 -48.81 -77.60 117.41
N GLN A 656 -48.58 -77.74 116.10
CA GLN A 656 -47.50 -77.13 115.28
C GLN A 656 -47.72 -75.62 114.96
N HIS A 657 -46.65 -74.79 114.88
CA HIS A 657 -46.71 -73.36 114.47
C HIS A 657 -45.43 -72.85 113.74
N ASN A 658 -45.50 -71.67 113.08
CA ASN A 658 -44.45 -71.02 112.22
C ASN A 658 -44.23 -69.51 112.54
N HIS A 659 -43.18 -68.88 111.97
CA HIS A 659 -42.85 -67.42 112.09
C HIS A 659 -42.62 -66.68 110.73
N THR A 660 -42.88 -65.36 110.65
CA THR A 660 -42.81 -64.46 109.45
C THR A 660 -42.27 -63.02 109.71
N PHE A 661 -41.82 -62.26 108.68
CA PHE A 661 -41.46 -60.81 108.74
C PHE A 661 -41.74 -59.97 107.45
N THR A 662 -41.77 -58.63 107.57
CA THR A 662 -42.02 -57.59 106.53
C THR A 662 -41.14 -56.32 106.73
N THR A 663 -40.82 -55.55 105.67
CA THR A 663 -40.08 -54.26 105.72
C THR A 663 -40.95 -53.02 105.41
N ASN A 664 -40.44 -51.81 105.68
CA ASN A 664 -41.04 -50.53 105.26
C ASN A 664 -40.95 -50.30 103.74
N SER A 665 -41.77 -49.39 103.18
CA SER A 665 -41.84 -49.11 101.73
C SER A 665 -40.62 -48.35 101.20
N VAL A 666 -40.19 -48.66 99.97
CA VAL A 666 -38.99 -48.10 99.32
C VAL A 666 -39.08 -46.60 99.04
N ASN A 667 -40.26 -46.03 98.89
CA ASN A 667 -40.44 -44.58 98.76
C ASN A 667 -40.66 -43.86 100.11
N GLY A 668 -40.55 -44.60 101.22
CA GLY A 668 -40.83 -44.10 102.57
C GLY A 668 -42.30 -44.19 102.99
N GLY A 669 -43.16 -44.83 102.19
CA GLY A 669 -44.60 -45.01 102.49
C GLY A 669 -45.46 -43.79 102.17
N VAL A 670 -45.10 -43.03 101.14
CA VAL A 670 -45.80 -41.82 100.68
C VAL A 670 -46.33 -42.00 99.25
N ALA A 671 -47.30 -41.20 98.79
CA ALA A 671 -47.80 -41.29 97.41
C ALA A 671 -46.75 -40.86 96.35
N GLN A 672 -46.66 -41.59 95.22
CA GLN A 672 -45.64 -41.41 94.17
C GLN A 672 -45.80 -40.11 93.34
N GLN A 673 -44.69 -39.42 93.04
CA GLN A 673 -44.61 -38.14 92.30
C GLN A 673 -43.82 -38.26 90.94
N SER A 674 -43.98 -37.33 89.95
CA SER A 674 -43.41 -37.39 88.56
C SER A 674 -42.12 -36.55 88.27
N ILE A 675 -41.41 -36.74 87.12
CA ILE A 675 -40.04 -36.19 86.75
C ILE A 675 -40.01 -35.37 85.40
N ASN A 676 -39.07 -34.41 85.19
CA ASN A 676 -39.00 -33.46 84.04
C ASN A 676 -37.66 -33.44 83.19
N ILE A 677 -37.66 -32.96 81.93
CA ILE A 677 -36.70 -33.24 80.80
C ILE A 677 -36.24 -32.03 79.90
N GLN A 678 -35.09 -31.33 80.10
CA GLN A 678 -34.66 -30.13 79.29
C GLN A 678 -33.15 -30.14 78.81
N PRO A 679 -32.74 -29.55 77.64
CA PRO A 679 -31.41 -29.74 76.98
C PRO A 679 -30.29 -28.64 77.17
N GLN A 680 -29.05 -28.89 76.65
CA GLN A 680 -27.78 -28.11 76.78
C GLN A 680 -27.80 -26.69 76.14
N SER A 681 -27.18 -25.66 76.76
CA SER A 681 -27.22 -24.25 76.29
C SER A 681 -25.89 -23.44 76.37
N LEU A 682 -25.74 -22.42 75.51
CA LEU A 682 -24.61 -21.45 75.42
C LEU A 682 -25.06 -20.05 75.86
N SER A 683 -24.30 -19.40 76.75
CA SER A 683 -24.62 -18.08 77.30
C SER A 683 -24.12 -16.93 76.41
N VAL A 684 -25.02 -16.02 76.02
CA VAL A 684 -24.75 -14.77 75.30
C VAL A 684 -25.54 -13.61 75.93
N ASN A 685 -25.11 -12.37 75.74
CA ASN A 685 -25.91 -11.20 76.13
C ASN A 685 -26.89 -10.86 75.01
N MET A 686 -28.13 -10.54 75.35
CA MET A 686 -29.13 -10.07 74.39
C MET A 686 -29.22 -8.54 74.39
N PHE A 687 -29.35 -7.96 73.20
CA PHE A 687 -29.47 -6.51 73.00
C PHE A 687 -30.69 -6.18 72.15
N VAL A 688 -31.30 -5.02 72.40
CA VAL A 688 -32.35 -4.42 71.56
C VAL A 688 -31.85 -3.10 70.95
N TYR A 689 -32.16 -2.82 69.69
CA TYR A 689 -31.82 -1.55 69.07
C TYR A 689 -32.86 -0.48 69.41
N LEU A 690 -32.41 0.61 70.03
CA LEU A 690 -33.26 1.73 70.47
C LEU A 690 -32.83 3.09 69.87
N GLY A 691 -31.94 3.07 68.87
CA GLY A 691 -31.39 4.27 68.24
C GLY A 691 -30.14 4.81 68.94
N LYS A 692 -29.32 5.55 68.17
CA LYS A 692 -28.08 6.19 68.66
C LYS A 692 -28.36 7.43 69.49
#